data_AF-A0A9P6CXY7-F1
#
_entry.id   AF-A0A9P6CXY7-F1
#
_cell.length_a   1.000
_cell.length_b   1.000
_cell.length_c   1.000
_cell.angle_alpha   90.00
_cell.angle_beta   90.00
_cell.angle_gamma   90.00
#
_symmetry.space_group_name_H-M   'P 1'
#
loop_
_entity.id
_entity.type
_entity.pdbx_description
1 polymer ?
#
loop_
_entity_poly.entity_id
_entity_poly.type
_entity_poly.pdbx_seq_one_letter_code
_entity_poly.pdbx_strand_id
1 'polypeptide(L)'
;MAHSVIWPKKTFFYPIGNTPPICLTQGLAPEKRADILLLGCGDPRNILYTVYADLGDGNRPLDVTCCDWEPAVLARNILLLTMIVDGVNSETAWSIFYHLFLDEPSFNILIAQCRTLLQSSSDMTTWKNSKYGSFIRFCTDHTLSEIRRHWGLYAESKDLTEAEHKAWKASFLAEMKAVRDARGATVTTLRSAGPLFISIFNISGQKSYTLFWTSGITKSKSSKVVNIPYVNPTFSYSLAGKMFNVHYGTDPIAAFFLAPALAKKANGVTIEDLTESAKSQFSSWCSSFKTRLEDPANANVVVRFFVGEVLAFCQTLHICKEKKTTEGRIYAHPWGGAPIVLDEGDYGNSATTTSKAPLLFNIIDTSNLADHVGLVNLLVVTVPLLERKPWSSLYTNTLLRPDSKGPPESGLSTNAFADIPSLSILVGIAPSPHLWHFTTHSNKHEILSATGPSQNPGQLHESISWHFISSFAPNTAPGPQDTELGRFVLLCDAKMLAKFFFSVYLKMFSEENQIANFANAKAGNTASFTKQNVIHYIRASFVAFLAFVKGSVRVDWVQAMDHLVDLLGAERTFLMGLNNYQDVMCHLYMRNVHTLDVLTSAHVETVRTTRDRFRGWKSVPPVVCIVLKIPRQKLKSLEDIDPDKIMTPVLQGEVLSSSFHNIFSSVQLTFGDTSVSDVDGEPQVTIKEDAKGWNGRSSLIATFYLPSWILTIAPTSTQVGLHIRSTPTSMQLMPILGMRMAIFSTPLTDTAHVHVVRHRPGNVRELEYLRTTPAYSPPTASETTRDVMVKFDPSGERVTHLIVRKDITDPVAAGVLASGIEVSVTPVTDSALLIAFGGNSYRFVYPFAIQIKRLQTRIARKSSYIEIEAPIRPDFSDFRNLSLNPFAVAYDTKQINLLNVHYLNLEVLPALSLPGNEKDLHWVSVHSGMMLSQAEKEVQGLFDQGKYDPLVNLKESIALILMNYAGLQIQSPKGWSNIFGLNDPLHGGVHTLIFVNAMKFDLASHTIVIDACAVPLFTGIMNKITPALTRLTERHFIQVVTQADENRAWKLLLPVLAERCRTWKHTNSCEYCTRGIPASVGGLEYSPLCSCGKGKNLGKFGTNSEWKLFHGEATRVAIGPLFTFSFMEDILKSIAETSEDMGTSNSMICANCGGPGKPTLSACSVCRKTQYCSRECQKAHWKVHKKICATLK
;
A
#
# COMPACT_ATOMS: atom_id res chain seq x y z
N MET A 1 -5.10 -21.43 -5.35
CA MET A 1 -4.84 -19.98 -5.20
C MET A 1 -4.98 -19.30 -6.55
N ALA A 2 -5.26 -17.99 -6.60
CA ALA A 2 -5.46 -17.25 -7.85
C ALA A 2 -4.21 -16.43 -8.22
N HIS A 3 -3.03 -17.08 -8.21
CA HIS A 3 -1.74 -16.49 -8.54
C HIS A 3 -0.87 -17.54 -9.23
N SER A 4 0.09 -17.10 -10.04
CA SER A 4 1.02 -18.00 -10.73
C SER A 4 1.88 -18.78 -9.73
N VAL A 5 2.17 -20.04 -10.08
CA VAL A 5 3.12 -20.87 -9.31
C VAL A 5 4.48 -20.75 -9.96
N ILE A 6 5.48 -20.32 -9.20
CA ILE A 6 6.86 -20.17 -9.68
C ILE A 6 7.75 -21.30 -9.18
N TRP A 7 8.79 -21.61 -9.95
CA TRP A 7 9.90 -22.45 -9.52
C TRP A 7 10.81 -21.70 -8.52
N PRO A 8 10.92 -22.12 -7.25
CA PRO A 8 11.41 -21.27 -6.15
C PRO A 8 12.94 -21.35 -5.98
N LYS A 9 13.71 -21.28 -7.07
CA LYS A 9 15.16 -21.50 -7.01
C LYS A 9 15.98 -20.28 -6.62
N LYS A 10 15.44 -19.09 -6.84
CA LYS A 10 16.05 -17.83 -6.42
C LYS A 10 15.02 -16.99 -5.68
N THR A 11 15.04 -17.10 -4.35
CA THR A 11 14.31 -16.22 -3.44
C THR A 11 15.33 -15.48 -2.61
N PHE A 12 15.08 -14.21 -2.24
CA PHE A 12 15.94 -13.52 -1.27
C PHE A 12 15.32 -13.56 0.12
N PHE A 13 16.17 -13.65 1.14
CA PHE A 13 15.77 -13.45 2.52
C PHE A 13 15.85 -11.96 2.86
N TYR A 14 14.74 -11.37 3.32
CA TYR A 14 14.64 -9.96 3.74
C TYR A 14 14.58 -9.86 5.27
N PRO A 15 15.70 -10.02 5.99
CA PRO A 15 15.70 -10.03 7.45
C PRO A 15 15.41 -8.64 8.04
N ILE A 16 15.73 -7.58 7.33
CA ILE A 16 15.57 -6.21 7.79
C ILE A 16 14.89 -5.48 6.65
N GLY A 17 13.85 -4.72 6.95
CA GLY A 17 13.20 -3.97 5.88
C GLY A 17 14.00 -2.72 5.50
N ASN A 18 13.72 -2.27 4.30
CA ASN A 18 14.52 -1.35 3.51
C ASN A 18 13.85 0.03 3.36
N THR A 19 12.86 0.32 4.20
CA THR A 19 12.13 1.59 4.26
C THR A 19 12.06 2.06 5.72
N PRO A 20 11.99 3.38 6.00
CA PRO A 20 11.70 3.84 7.35
C PRO A 20 10.30 3.36 7.82
N PRO A 21 10.01 3.36 9.14
CA PRO A 21 8.74 2.85 9.62
C PRO A 21 7.59 3.82 9.35
N ILE A 22 6.38 3.29 9.32
CA ILE A 22 5.13 4.07 9.29
C ILE A 22 4.40 3.95 10.64
N CYS A 23 3.60 4.97 10.98
CA CYS A 23 2.67 4.86 12.10
C CYS A 23 1.38 4.21 11.59
N LEU A 24 1.11 2.97 12.01
CA LEU A 24 -0.03 2.21 11.53
C LEU A 24 -1.34 2.87 11.96
N THR A 25 -1.42 3.51 13.13
CA THR A 25 -2.65 4.18 13.62
C THR A 25 -2.86 5.60 13.08
N GLN A 26 -2.04 6.06 12.13
CA GLN A 26 -2.06 7.44 11.63
C GLN A 26 -3.40 7.87 11.02
N GLY A 27 -4.21 6.93 10.51
CA GLY A 27 -5.54 7.19 9.96
C GLY A 27 -6.70 7.08 10.94
N LEU A 28 -6.45 6.75 12.22
CA LEU A 28 -7.50 6.44 13.19
C LEU A 28 -7.54 7.44 14.35
N ALA A 29 -8.75 7.93 14.68
CA ALA A 29 -8.94 8.77 15.85
C ALA A 29 -8.42 8.10 17.14
N PRO A 30 -7.86 8.86 18.09
CA PRO A 30 -7.28 8.36 19.35
C PRO A 30 -8.13 7.36 20.13
N GLU A 31 -9.46 7.48 20.07
CA GLU A 31 -10.40 6.62 20.80
C GLU A 31 -10.68 5.28 20.11
N LYS A 32 -10.27 5.10 18.84
CA LYS A 32 -10.56 3.90 18.07
C LYS A 32 -9.56 2.80 18.38
N ARG A 33 -10.07 1.63 18.77
CA ARG A 33 -9.31 0.37 18.73
C ARG A 33 -8.73 0.18 17.32
N ALA A 34 -7.47 -0.23 17.24
CA ALA A 34 -6.82 -0.55 15.98
C ALA A 34 -6.80 -2.06 15.80
N ASP A 35 -7.50 -2.54 14.78
CA ASP A 35 -7.45 -3.92 14.31
C ASP A 35 -6.75 -3.89 12.96
N ILE A 36 -5.50 -4.34 12.95
CA ILE A 36 -4.53 -4.12 11.86
C ILE A 36 -4.17 -5.46 11.23
N LEU A 37 -4.21 -5.54 9.90
CA LEU A 37 -3.69 -6.66 9.12
C LEU A 37 -2.45 -6.21 8.34
N LEU A 38 -1.30 -6.82 8.63
CA LEU A 38 -0.04 -6.60 7.92
C LEU A 38 0.25 -7.80 7.01
N LEU A 39 0.19 -7.59 5.70
CA LEU A 39 0.53 -8.60 4.71
C LEU A 39 1.94 -8.32 4.17
N GLY A 40 2.84 -9.29 4.30
CA GLY A 40 4.27 -9.07 4.06
C GLY A 40 4.86 -8.16 5.14
N CYS A 41 4.62 -8.52 6.41
CA CYS A 41 4.87 -7.63 7.55
C CYS A 41 6.34 -7.22 7.70
N GLY A 42 7.29 -8.03 7.19
CA GLY A 42 8.71 -7.76 7.35
C GLY A 42 9.11 -7.73 8.84
N ASP A 43 10.07 -6.88 9.20
CA ASP A 43 10.52 -6.72 10.59
C ASP A 43 9.51 -5.91 11.46
N PRO A 44 9.62 -5.90 12.81
CA PRO A 44 8.58 -5.33 13.66
C PRO A 44 8.68 -3.80 13.79
N ARG A 45 9.45 -3.09 12.95
CA ARG A 45 9.69 -1.64 13.11
C ARG A 45 8.40 -0.83 13.09
N ASN A 46 7.43 -1.20 12.24
CA ASN A 46 6.17 -0.48 12.11
C ASN A 46 5.35 -0.62 13.39
N ILE A 47 5.36 -1.81 14.02
CA ILE A 47 4.67 -2.06 15.29
C ILE A 47 5.33 -1.28 16.41
N LEU A 48 6.66 -1.38 16.55
CA LEU A 48 7.42 -0.69 17.59
C LEU A 48 7.30 0.83 17.50
N TYR A 49 7.43 1.38 16.28
CA TYR A 49 7.24 2.82 16.05
C TYR A 49 5.80 3.26 16.27
N THR A 50 4.80 2.47 15.87
CA THR A 50 3.39 2.77 16.15
C THR A 50 3.14 2.87 17.65
N VAL A 51 3.64 1.92 18.45
CA VAL A 51 3.49 1.97 19.91
C VAL A 51 4.15 3.20 20.53
N TYR A 52 5.28 3.63 20.00
CA TYR A 52 5.97 4.86 20.41
C TYR A 52 5.23 6.15 19.99
N ALA A 53 4.69 6.18 18.78
CA ALA A 53 4.13 7.39 18.15
C ALA A 53 2.61 7.53 18.27
N ASP A 54 1.90 6.51 18.77
CA ASP A 54 0.44 6.49 18.89
C ASP A 54 -0.08 7.71 19.69
N LEU A 55 -1.13 8.33 19.18
CA LEU A 55 -1.79 9.48 19.82
C LEU A 55 -2.80 9.04 20.90
N GLY A 56 -3.15 7.74 20.96
CA GLY A 56 -4.18 7.16 21.82
C GLY A 56 -3.83 7.03 23.32
N ASP A 57 -3.21 8.05 23.92
CA ASP A 57 -2.89 8.18 25.36
C ASP A 57 -2.28 6.91 26.01
N GLY A 58 -1.50 6.13 25.25
CA GLY A 58 -0.93 4.84 25.67
C GLY A 58 -1.95 3.70 25.89
N ASN A 59 -3.25 3.99 25.82
CA ASN A 59 -4.33 3.10 26.23
C ASN A 59 -5.19 2.55 25.07
N ARG A 60 -4.93 2.97 23.83
CA ARG A 60 -5.61 2.43 22.64
C ARG A 60 -5.33 0.91 22.50
N PRO A 61 -6.36 0.05 22.42
CA PRO A 61 -6.14 -1.35 22.09
C PRO A 61 -5.59 -1.52 20.68
N LEU A 62 -4.52 -2.31 20.53
CA LEU A 62 -3.86 -2.66 19.29
C LEU A 62 -3.87 -4.19 19.11
N ASP A 63 -4.56 -4.69 18.09
CA ASP A 63 -4.49 -6.10 17.66
C ASP A 63 -3.91 -6.14 16.24
N VAL A 64 -2.68 -6.62 16.10
CA VAL A 64 -1.92 -6.63 14.85
C VAL A 64 -1.78 -8.08 14.37
N THR A 65 -2.40 -8.42 13.26
CA THR A 65 -2.25 -9.72 12.60
C THR A 65 -1.21 -9.63 11.48
N CYS A 66 -0.11 -10.35 11.63
CA CYS A 66 1.04 -10.37 10.74
C CYS A 66 1.05 -11.65 9.90
N CYS A 67 1.04 -11.50 8.58
CA CYS A 67 1.25 -12.58 7.61
C CYS A 67 2.57 -12.35 6.89
N ASP A 68 3.45 -13.35 6.92
CA ASP A 68 4.64 -13.36 6.08
C ASP A 68 4.86 -14.76 5.50
N TRP A 69 5.40 -14.81 4.28
CA TRP A 69 5.70 -16.06 3.61
C TRP A 69 6.97 -16.70 4.18
N GLU A 70 7.91 -15.90 4.70
CA GLU A 70 9.20 -16.37 5.21
C GLU A 70 9.15 -16.60 6.73
N PRO A 71 9.16 -17.87 7.21
CA PRO A 71 9.15 -18.17 8.64
C PRO A 71 10.34 -17.59 9.40
N ALA A 72 11.51 -17.43 8.75
CA ALA A 72 12.68 -16.83 9.38
C ALA A 72 12.48 -15.36 9.77
N VAL A 73 11.67 -14.61 9.02
CA VAL A 73 11.29 -13.23 9.37
C VAL A 73 10.50 -13.23 10.67
N LEU A 74 9.45 -14.05 10.77
CA LEU A 74 8.59 -14.09 11.95
C LEU A 74 9.30 -14.64 13.18
N ALA A 75 10.18 -15.64 13.02
CA ALA A 75 11.00 -16.17 14.10
C ALA A 75 11.93 -15.10 14.71
N ARG A 76 12.50 -14.24 13.86
CA ARG A 76 13.33 -13.10 14.30
C ARG A 76 12.49 -12.00 14.95
N ASN A 77 11.30 -11.71 14.43
CA ASN A 77 10.41 -10.72 15.02
C ASN A 77 10.03 -11.09 16.45
N ILE A 78 9.58 -12.32 16.67
CA ILE A 78 9.20 -12.80 18.01
C ILE A 78 10.42 -12.84 18.93
N LEU A 79 11.59 -13.25 18.43
CA LEU A 79 12.83 -13.19 19.18
C LEU A 79 13.11 -11.76 19.69
N LEU A 80 13.00 -10.75 18.83
CA LEU A 80 13.19 -9.35 19.22
C LEU A 80 12.13 -8.89 20.25
N LEU A 81 10.85 -9.12 19.99
CA LEU A 81 9.77 -8.71 20.89
C LEU A 81 9.90 -9.34 22.29
N THR A 82 10.30 -10.61 22.35
CA THR A 82 10.50 -11.30 23.63
C THR A 82 11.78 -10.86 24.34
N MET A 83 12.88 -10.57 23.63
CA MET A 83 14.07 -9.95 24.23
C MET A 83 13.75 -8.59 24.88
N ILE A 84 12.91 -7.76 24.23
CA ILE A 84 12.49 -6.45 24.77
C ILE A 84 11.73 -6.64 26.09
N VAL A 85 10.75 -7.54 26.12
CA VAL A 85 9.92 -7.81 27.31
C VAL A 85 10.76 -8.42 28.44
N ASP A 86 11.73 -9.27 28.10
CA ASP A 86 12.64 -9.89 29.07
C ASP A 86 13.74 -8.95 29.58
N GLY A 87 13.73 -7.68 29.14
CA GLY A 87 14.65 -6.66 29.63
C GLY A 87 16.09 -6.80 29.10
N VAL A 88 16.28 -7.47 27.97
CA VAL A 88 17.58 -7.46 27.27
C VAL A 88 17.93 -6.03 26.89
N ASN A 89 19.17 -5.62 27.20
CA ASN A 89 19.63 -4.27 26.90
C ASN A 89 19.50 -3.96 25.39
N SER A 90 19.04 -2.75 25.04
CA SER A 90 18.78 -2.37 23.65
C SER A 90 20.02 -2.43 22.75
N GLU A 91 21.23 -2.22 23.30
CA GLU A 91 22.48 -2.37 22.54
C GLU A 91 22.73 -3.83 22.15
N THR A 92 22.51 -4.76 23.08
CA THR A 92 22.64 -6.19 22.82
C THR A 92 21.55 -6.68 21.86
N ALA A 93 20.30 -6.25 22.07
CA ALA A 93 19.20 -6.58 21.17
C ALA A 93 19.43 -6.04 19.75
N TRP A 94 20.01 -4.84 19.62
CA TRP A 94 20.45 -4.28 18.34
C TRP A 94 21.47 -5.17 17.65
N SER A 95 22.53 -5.58 18.36
CA SER A 95 23.55 -6.47 17.79
C SER A 95 22.94 -7.80 17.33
N ILE A 96 22.14 -8.45 18.17
CA ILE A 96 21.48 -9.73 17.85
C ILE A 96 20.56 -9.60 16.63
N PHE A 97 19.83 -8.49 16.50
CA PHE A 97 18.87 -8.33 15.41
C PHE A 97 19.50 -7.84 14.10
N TYR A 98 20.44 -6.89 14.15
CA TYR A 98 20.93 -6.17 12.97
C TYR A 98 22.34 -6.58 12.51
N HIS A 99 23.14 -7.30 13.30
CA HIS A 99 24.51 -7.67 12.91
C HIS A 99 24.61 -9.11 12.39
N LEU A 100 25.40 -9.29 11.33
CA LEU A 100 25.70 -10.61 10.76
C LEU A 100 26.68 -11.43 11.62
N PHE A 101 27.45 -10.75 12.48
CA PHE A 101 28.40 -11.37 13.39
C PHE A 101 28.18 -10.86 14.82
N LEU A 102 28.35 -11.74 15.80
CA LEU A 102 28.12 -11.47 17.21
C LEU A 102 29.37 -11.68 18.06
N ASP A 103 29.51 -10.82 19.08
CA ASP A 103 30.42 -11.09 20.18
C ASP A 103 29.88 -12.23 21.06
N GLU A 104 30.74 -12.80 21.89
CA GLU A 104 30.39 -13.92 22.74
C GLU A 104 29.23 -13.62 23.72
N PRO A 105 29.14 -12.46 24.38
CA PRO A 105 28.00 -12.11 25.22
C PRO A 105 26.67 -12.09 24.45
N SER A 106 26.62 -11.42 23.30
CA SER A 106 25.40 -11.33 22.48
C SER A 106 25.00 -12.69 21.94
N PHE A 107 25.97 -13.51 21.52
CA PHE A 107 25.72 -14.89 21.09
C PHE A 107 25.12 -15.74 22.22
N ASN A 108 25.69 -15.69 23.43
CA ASN A 108 25.15 -16.44 24.56
C ASN A 108 23.73 -16.00 24.96
N ILE A 109 23.43 -14.70 24.90
CA ILE A 109 22.08 -14.16 25.14
C ILE A 109 21.09 -14.66 24.08
N LEU A 110 21.46 -14.62 22.80
CA LEU A 110 20.65 -15.19 21.71
C LEU A 110 20.30 -16.66 21.99
N ILE A 111 21.29 -17.49 22.33
CA ILE A 111 21.07 -18.91 22.61
C ILE A 111 20.17 -19.11 23.83
N ALA A 112 20.37 -18.32 24.91
CA ALA A 112 19.53 -18.38 26.11
C ALA A 112 18.07 -18.01 25.79
N GLN A 113 17.84 -16.98 24.97
CA GLN A 113 16.50 -16.58 24.56
C GLN A 113 15.85 -17.68 23.71
N CYS A 114 16.55 -18.23 22.72
CA CYS A 114 16.05 -19.34 21.91
C CYS A 114 15.64 -20.55 22.76
N ARG A 115 16.44 -20.93 23.76
CA ARG A 115 16.11 -22.03 24.69
C ARG A 115 14.84 -21.74 25.50
N THR A 116 14.67 -20.51 25.96
CA THR A 116 13.45 -20.07 26.68
C THR A 116 12.22 -20.17 25.77
N LEU A 117 12.34 -19.72 24.52
CA LEU A 117 11.27 -19.82 23.53
C LEU A 117 10.94 -21.28 23.22
N LEU A 118 11.94 -22.15 23.07
CA LEU A 118 11.75 -23.59 22.88
C LEU A 118 11.10 -24.29 24.08
N GLN A 119 11.33 -23.83 25.31
CA GLN A 119 10.61 -24.36 26.47
C GLN A 119 9.15 -23.90 26.51
N SER A 120 8.88 -22.70 26.01
CA SER A 120 7.55 -22.08 26.06
C SER A 120 6.64 -22.48 24.88
N SER A 121 7.13 -23.20 23.88
CA SER A 121 6.45 -23.40 22.59
C SER A 121 6.32 -24.87 22.16
N SER A 122 6.17 -25.82 23.09
CA SER A 122 5.99 -27.24 22.71
C SER A 122 4.72 -27.47 21.89
N ASP A 123 3.67 -26.72 22.20
CA ASP A 123 2.35 -26.76 21.59
C ASP A 123 1.62 -25.42 21.87
N MET A 124 0.48 -25.22 21.21
CA MET A 124 -0.30 -23.99 21.31
C MET A 124 -0.77 -23.71 22.75
N THR A 125 -1.11 -24.74 23.52
CA THR A 125 -1.61 -24.59 24.90
C THR A 125 -0.48 -24.11 25.81
N THR A 126 0.69 -24.74 25.69
CA THR A 126 1.89 -24.35 26.44
C THR A 126 2.29 -22.91 26.12
N TRP A 127 2.24 -22.50 24.84
CA TRP A 127 2.51 -21.12 24.45
C TRP A 127 1.52 -20.12 25.06
N LYS A 128 0.22 -20.39 24.95
CA LYS A 128 -0.85 -19.53 25.47
C LYS A 128 -0.75 -19.31 26.98
N ASN A 129 -0.27 -20.31 27.73
CA ASN A 129 -0.07 -20.24 29.18
C ASN A 129 1.30 -19.66 29.58
N SER A 130 2.21 -19.44 28.62
CA SER A 130 3.50 -18.81 28.89
C SER A 130 3.35 -17.31 29.14
N LYS A 131 4.41 -16.67 29.67
CA LYS A 131 4.46 -15.21 29.84
C LYS A 131 4.34 -14.41 28.53
N TYR A 132 4.57 -15.03 27.37
CA TYR A 132 4.44 -14.38 26.07
C TYR A 132 3.05 -14.54 25.45
N GLY A 133 2.31 -15.56 25.87
CA GLY A 133 1.04 -15.95 25.27
C GLY A 133 -0.05 -14.90 25.38
N SER A 134 0.05 -13.93 26.30
CA SER A 134 -0.91 -12.84 26.46
C SER A 134 -0.88 -11.84 25.31
N PHE A 135 0.31 -11.54 24.76
CA PHE A 135 0.51 -10.51 23.73
C PHE A 135 1.06 -11.05 22.40
N ILE A 136 1.58 -12.28 22.35
CA ILE A 136 1.96 -12.95 21.10
C ILE A 136 1.07 -14.16 20.87
N ARG A 137 0.41 -14.21 19.70
CA ARG A 137 -0.46 -15.32 19.30
C ARG A 137 0.03 -15.94 17.99
N PHE A 138 -0.24 -17.23 17.81
CA PHE A 138 -0.04 -17.92 16.54
C PHE A 138 -1.39 -18.23 15.92
N CYS A 139 -1.56 -17.90 14.64
CA CYS A 139 -2.83 -18.11 13.95
C CYS A 139 -3.10 -19.59 13.66
N THR A 140 -2.05 -20.42 13.58
CA THR A 140 -2.13 -21.86 13.29
C THR A 140 -1.04 -22.63 14.04
N ASP A 141 -1.26 -23.93 14.28
CA ASP A 141 -0.22 -24.83 14.84
C ASP A 141 1.00 -24.95 13.92
N HIS A 142 0.77 -24.94 12.60
CA HIS A 142 1.85 -24.97 11.61
C HIS A 142 2.80 -23.76 11.76
N THR A 143 2.24 -22.56 11.97
CA THR A 143 3.02 -21.34 12.21
C THR A 143 3.93 -21.51 13.43
N LEU A 144 3.38 -22.01 14.55
CA LEU A 144 4.14 -22.27 15.77
C LEU A 144 5.27 -23.28 15.52
N SER A 145 4.96 -24.39 14.82
CA SER A 145 5.93 -25.44 14.51
C SER A 145 7.10 -24.91 13.65
N GLU A 146 6.83 -24.17 12.58
CA GLU A 146 7.89 -23.64 11.71
C GLU A 146 8.77 -22.62 12.43
N ILE A 147 8.17 -21.70 13.19
CA ILE A 147 8.91 -20.71 13.96
C ILE A 147 9.77 -21.38 15.05
N ARG A 148 9.20 -22.35 15.77
CA ARG A 148 9.92 -23.17 16.74
C ARG A 148 11.13 -23.86 16.11
N ARG A 149 10.99 -24.43 14.91
CA ARG A 149 12.07 -25.08 14.16
C ARG A 149 13.25 -24.13 13.94
N HIS A 150 12.99 -22.87 13.56
CA HIS A 150 14.04 -21.86 13.41
C HIS A 150 14.77 -21.56 14.72
N TRP A 151 14.08 -21.41 15.85
CA TRP A 151 14.74 -21.23 17.15
C TRP A 151 15.58 -22.44 17.57
N GLY A 152 15.15 -23.65 17.21
CA GLY A 152 15.95 -24.88 17.35
C GLY A 152 17.27 -24.79 16.59
N LEU A 153 17.21 -24.48 15.30
CA LEU A 153 18.39 -24.31 14.44
C LEU A 153 19.34 -23.20 14.93
N TYR A 154 18.79 -22.14 15.54
CA TYR A 154 19.62 -21.09 16.15
C TYR A 154 20.31 -21.60 17.41
N ALA A 155 19.61 -22.34 18.27
CA ALA A 155 20.17 -22.87 19.51
C ALA A 155 21.26 -23.93 19.26
N GLU A 156 21.07 -24.78 18.25
CA GLU A 156 22.03 -25.82 17.82
C GLU A 156 23.36 -25.23 17.31
N SER A 157 23.40 -23.94 16.95
CA SER A 157 24.65 -23.29 16.53
C SER A 157 25.73 -23.26 17.61
N LYS A 158 25.36 -23.44 18.90
CA LYS A 158 26.31 -23.53 20.02
C LYS A 158 27.07 -24.86 20.06
N ASP A 159 26.53 -25.89 19.42
CA ASP A 159 27.10 -27.25 19.45
C ASP A 159 28.13 -27.49 18.33
N LEU A 160 28.38 -26.47 17.50
CA LEU A 160 29.39 -26.52 16.44
C LEU A 160 30.81 -26.50 17.02
N THR A 161 31.69 -27.26 16.39
CA THR A 161 33.13 -27.22 16.68
C THR A 161 33.74 -25.89 16.25
N GLU A 162 34.90 -25.55 16.81
CA GLU A 162 35.64 -24.33 16.43
C GLU A 162 35.98 -24.30 14.92
N ALA A 163 36.32 -25.46 14.35
CA ALA A 163 36.58 -25.61 12.93
C ALA A 163 35.33 -25.31 12.07
N GLU A 164 34.15 -25.78 12.49
CA GLU A 164 32.88 -25.51 11.81
C GLU A 164 32.49 -24.03 11.91
N HIS A 165 32.65 -23.41 13.08
CA HIS A 165 32.42 -21.97 13.24
C HIS A 165 33.32 -21.15 12.31
N LYS A 166 34.61 -21.51 12.23
CA LYS A 166 35.58 -20.83 11.34
C LYS A 166 35.21 -21.00 9.86
N ALA A 167 34.84 -22.21 9.45
CA ALA A 167 34.40 -22.48 8.08
C ALA A 167 33.11 -21.71 7.72
N TRP A 168 32.14 -21.69 8.64
CA TRP A 168 30.88 -20.97 8.44
C TRP A 168 31.11 -19.46 8.29
N LYS A 169 31.95 -18.88 9.15
CA LYS A 169 32.34 -17.47 9.07
C LYS A 169 33.05 -17.15 7.75
N ALA A 170 33.95 -18.01 7.29
CA ALA A 170 34.65 -17.83 6.02
C ALA A 170 33.68 -17.84 4.83
N SER A 171 32.68 -18.72 4.84
CA SER A 171 31.62 -18.75 3.81
C SER A 171 30.80 -17.45 3.80
N PHE A 172 30.37 -16.95 4.96
CA PHE A 172 29.66 -15.67 5.06
C PHE A 172 30.46 -14.50 4.49
N LEU A 173 31.76 -14.40 4.84
CA LEU A 173 32.63 -13.35 4.33
C LEU A 173 32.83 -13.42 2.82
N ALA A 174 32.87 -14.63 2.24
CA ALA A 174 32.97 -14.83 0.80
C ALA A 174 31.71 -14.32 0.08
N GLU A 175 30.53 -14.65 0.59
CA GLU A 175 29.24 -14.20 0.02
C GLU A 175 29.03 -12.70 0.15
N MET A 176 29.38 -12.12 1.31
CA MET A 176 29.36 -10.66 1.51
C MET A 176 30.30 -9.95 0.53
N LYS A 177 31.49 -10.52 0.27
CA LYS A 177 32.41 -10.02 -0.75
C LYS A 177 31.79 -10.13 -2.14
N ALA A 178 31.15 -11.24 -2.49
CA ALA A 178 30.49 -11.42 -3.79
C ALA A 178 29.38 -10.36 -4.00
N VAL A 179 28.58 -10.07 -2.99
CA VAL A 179 27.56 -9.00 -3.05
C VAL A 179 28.20 -7.64 -3.33
N ARG A 180 29.29 -7.30 -2.63
CA ARG A 180 30.00 -6.02 -2.82
C ARG A 180 30.70 -5.92 -4.17
N ASP A 181 31.27 -7.03 -4.66
CA ASP A 181 31.98 -7.04 -5.94
C ASP A 181 30.98 -6.98 -7.12
N ALA A 182 29.78 -7.58 -6.96
CA ALA A 182 28.71 -7.56 -7.96
C ALA A 182 27.89 -6.25 -7.98
N ARG A 183 27.91 -5.47 -6.89
CA ARG A 183 27.08 -4.26 -6.73
C ARG A 183 27.97 -3.04 -6.52
N GLY A 184 27.79 -2.02 -7.36
CA GLY A 184 28.47 -0.72 -7.21
C GLY A 184 27.90 0.13 -6.06
N ALA A 185 27.77 1.44 -6.28
CA ALA A 185 27.18 2.36 -5.30
C ALA A 185 25.71 2.00 -5.01
N THR A 186 25.42 1.51 -3.81
CA THR A 186 24.04 1.24 -3.34
C THR A 186 23.61 2.33 -2.36
N VAL A 187 22.45 2.95 -2.59
CA VAL A 187 21.93 4.07 -1.78
C VAL A 187 20.53 3.74 -1.24
N THR A 188 20.41 2.65 -0.49
CA THR A 188 19.13 2.18 0.09
C THR A 188 18.60 3.08 1.21
N THR A 189 19.47 3.85 1.84
CA THR A 189 19.15 4.76 2.97
C THR A 189 18.54 6.09 2.59
N LEU A 190 18.37 6.35 1.28
CA LEU A 190 17.88 7.65 0.81
C LEU A 190 16.47 7.96 1.35
N ARG A 191 15.58 6.97 1.35
CA ARG A 191 14.19 7.10 1.83
C ARG A 191 14.13 7.56 3.28
N SER A 192 15.04 7.03 4.09
CA SER A 192 15.21 7.29 5.51
C SER A 192 15.61 8.74 5.82
N ALA A 193 16.16 9.47 4.85
CA ALA A 193 16.54 10.87 4.99
C ALA A 193 15.38 11.86 4.77
N GLY A 194 14.24 11.41 4.23
CA GLY A 194 13.03 12.21 4.04
C GLY A 194 13.30 13.55 3.34
N PRO A 195 12.91 14.71 3.90
CA PRO A 195 13.11 16.01 3.25
C PRO A 195 14.59 16.41 3.13
N LEU A 196 15.51 15.74 3.82
CA LEU A 196 16.96 15.94 3.73
C LEU A 196 17.66 14.92 2.81
N PHE A 197 16.93 14.26 1.92
CA PHE A 197 17.50 13.23 1.02
C PHE A 197 18.67 13.74 0.17
N ILE A 198 18.69 15.02 -0.21
CA ILE A 198 19.81 15.62 -0.96
C ILE A 198 21.10 15.59 -0.11
N SER A 199 20.99 15.84 1.20
CA SER A 199 22.14 15.86 2.11
C SER A 199 22.82 14.50 2.26
N ILE A 200 22.09 13.39 2.11
CA ILE A 200 22.66 12.04 2.24
C ILE A 200 23.42 11.59 0.99
N PHE A 201 23.15 12.23 -0.16
CA PHE A 201 23.70 11.89 -1.48
C PHE A 201 25.23 12.02 -1.55
N ASN A 202 25.80 13.01 -0.84
CA ASN A 202 27.21 13.39 -0.99
C ASN A 202 28.16 12.82 0.08
N ILE A 203 27.68 12.22 1.18
CA ILE A 203 28.54 12.07 2.38
C ILE A 203 28.56 10.65 2.99
N SER A 204 27.42 9.97 3.19
CA SER A 204 27.37 8.85 4.17
C SER A 204 26.54 7.61 3.80
N GLY A 205 25.50 7.71 2.98
CA GLY A 205 24.58 6.58 2.72
C GLY A 205 25.27 5.37 2.07
N GLN A 206 25.97 5.59 0.95
CA GLN A 206 26.76 4.54 0.28
C GLN A 206 27.87 3.98 1.18
N LYS A 207 28.51 4.84 1.99
CA LYS A 207 29.60 4.41 2.86
C LYS A 207 29.10 3.54 4.02
N SER A 208 27.92 3.84 4.57
CA SER A 208 27.26 3.00 5.59
C SER A 208 27.01 1.59 5.04
N TYR A 209 26.38 1.50 3.87
CA TYR A 209 26.15 0.25 3.17
C TYR A 209 27.46 -0.53 2.95
N THR A 210 28.46 0.10 2.33
CA THR A 210 29.76 -0.56 2.04
C THR A 210 30.43 -1.05 3.31
N LEU A 211 30.36 -0.28 4.39
CA LEU A 211 30.95 -0.65 5.67
C LEU A 211 30.25 -1.86 6.29
N PHE A 212 28.91 -1.87 6.32
CA PHE A 212 28.13 -3.02 6.80
C PHE A 212 28.43 -4.28 5.99
N TRP A 213 28.45 -4.20 4.66
CA TRP A 213 28.81 -5.34 3.79
C TRP A 213 30.29 -5.72 3.82
N THR A 214 31.14 -4.94 4.50
CA THR A 214 32.56 -5.26 4.73
C THR A 214 32.77 -5.91 6.09
N SER A 215 32.13 -5.40 7.14
CA SER A 215 32.35 -5.82 8.52
C SER A 215 31.26 -6.75 9.08
N GLY A 216 30.07 -6.73 8.49
CA GLY A 216 28.85 -7.40 8.96
C GLY A 216 28.19 -6.71 10.16
N ILE A 217 28.66 -5.53 10.57
CA ILE A 217 28.18 -4.79 11.74
C ILE A 217 28.00 -3.30 11.43
N THR A 218 27.15 -2.62 12.20
CA THR A 218 26.97 -1.16 12.13
C THR A 218 28.06 -0.44 12.92
N LYS A 219 28.71 0.58 12.34
CA LYS A 219 29.75 1.35 13.05
C LYS A 219 29.14 2.44 13.93
N SER A 220 29.51 2.40 15.20
CA SER A 220 29.07 3.29 16.28
C SER A 220 30.28 3.93 16.98
N LYS A 221 30.11 5.08 17.66
CA LYS A 221 31.22 5.76 18.35
C LYS A 221 31.78 4.95 19.52
N SER A 222 30.96 4.08 20.11
CA SER A 222 31.34 3.21 21.22
C SER A 222 31.96 1.88 20.75
N SER A 223 32.08 1.66 19.44
CA SER A 223 32.63 0.41 18.88
C SER A 223 34.10 0.26 19.27
N LYS A 224 34.38 -0.49 20.33
CA LYS A 224 35.73 -1.01 20.59
C LYS A 224 36.04 -2.07 19.53
N VAL A 225 37.31 -2.31 19.25
CA VAL A 225 37.74 -3.49 18.48
C VAL A 225 37.46 -4.72 19.35
N VAL A 226 36.24 -5.24 19.25
CA VAL A 226 35.82 -6.47 19.92
C VAL A 226 36.10 -7.63 18.96
N ASN A 227 36.64 -8.74 19.46
CA ASN A 227 36.72 -9.96 18.69
C ASN A 227 35.29 -10.48 18.48
N ILE A 228 34.83 -10.58 17.23
CA ILE A 228 33.46 -11.00 16.88
C ILE A 228 33.54 -12.38 16.22
N PRO A 229 33.69 -13.48 16.99
CA PRO A 229 34.01 -14.79 16.43
C PRO A 229 32.79 -15.50 15.82
N TYR A 230 31.56 -15.19 16.27
CA TYR A 230 30.39 -15.98 15.93
C TYR A 230 29.61 -15.40 14.74
N VAL A 231 29.21 -16.26 13.80
CA VAL A 231 28.17 -15.94 12.81
C VAL A 231 26.84 -15.85 13.55
N ASN A 232 26.04 -14.82 13.24
CA ASN A 232 24.69 -14.74 13.76
C ASN A 232 23.79 -15.78 13.04
N PRO A 233 23.34 -16.85 13.73
CA PRO A 233 22.59 -17.92 13.08
C PRO A 233 21.23 -17.44 12.55
N THR A 234 20.71 -16.31 13.02
CA THR A 234 19.43 -15.77 12.56
C THR A 234 19.45 -15.34 11.09
N PHE A 235 20.63 -15.12 10.50
CA PHE A 235 20.80 -14.76 9.09
C PHE A 235 21.06 -15.97 8.17
N SER A 236 21.18 -17.17 8.73
CA SER A 236 21.68 -18.36 8.02
C SER A 236 20.62 -19.35 7.59
N TYR A 237 19.42 -19.28 8.16
CA TYR A 237 18.34 -20.22 7.93
C TYR A 237 17.11 -19.48 7.42
N SER A 238 16.72 -19.76 6.18
CA SER A 238 15.53 -19.22 5.49
C SER A 238 14.83 -20.32 4.71
N LEU A 239 13.83 -20.01 3.89
CA LEU A 239 13.25 -20.97 2.95
C LEU A 239 14.26 -21.55 1.95
N ALA A 240 15.39 -20.86 1.72
CA ALA A 240 16.49 -21.39 0.92
C ALA A 240 17.35 -22.44 1.65
N GLY A 241 17.02 -22.78 2.90
CA GLY A 241 17.78 -23.71 3.73
C GLY A 241 18.92 -23.04 4.50
N LYS A 242 19.98 -23.82 4.83
CA LYS A 242 21.17 -23.36 5.56
C LYS A 242 22.18 -22.73 4.58
N MET A 243 21.96 -21.47 4.20
CA MET A 243 22.87 -20.73 3.32
C MET A 243 22.76 -19.21 3.52
N PHE A 244 23.78 -18.47 3.09
CA PHE A 244 23.71 -17.00 3.06
C PHE A 244 22.81 -16.56 1.90
N ASN A 245 21.66 -15.98 2.24
CA ASN A 245 20.67 -15.55 1.24
C ASN A 245 20.10 -14.16 1.52
N VAL A 246 20.81 -13.38 2.34
CA VAL A 246 20.40 -12.03 2.74
C VAL A 246 20.32 -11.14 1.50
N HIS A 247 19.19 -10.45 1.33
CA HIS A 247 18.98 -9.57 0.20
C HIS A 247 20.08 -8.51 0.13
N TYR A 248 20.68 -8.34 -1.05
CA TYR A 248 21.82 -7.45 -1.27
C TYR A 248 21.55 -6.00 -0.86
N GLY A 249 20.30 -5.53 -0.93
CA GLY A 249 19.93 -4.17 -0.51
C GLY A 249 19.85 -3.93 1.01
N THR A 250 20.22 -4.91 1.84
CA THR A 250 20.12 -4.79 3.30
C THR A 250 21.09 -3.72 3.83
N ASP A 251 20.54 -2.75 4.56
CA ASP A 251 21.29 -1.75 5.34
C ASP A 251 20.51 -1.47 6.64
N PRO A 252 21.04 -1.84 7.82
CA PRO A 252 20.31 -1.70 9.09
C PRO A 252 19.76 -0.30 9.38
N ILE A 253 20.49 0.76 9.01
CA ILE A 253 20.06 2.13 9.32
C ILE A 253 18.94 2.63 8.37
N ALA A 254 18.65 1.91 7.29
CA ALA A 254 17.56 2.25 6.37
C ALA A 254 16.17 2.06 7.01
N ALA A 255 16.08 1.22 8.05
CA ALA A 255 14.86 0.96 8.81
C ALA A 255 14.49 2.05 9.83
N PHE A 256 15.20 3.19 9.87
CA PHE A 256 15.07 4.26 10.85
C PHE A 256 14.99 5.63 10.19
N PHE A 257 14.66 6.67 10.96
CA PHE A 257 14.64 8.04 10.44
C PHE A 257 16.01 8.71 10.58
N LEU A 258 16.59 9.16 9.48
CA LEU A 258 17.92 9.77 9.44
C LEU A 258 17.87 11.31 9.34
N ALA A 259 16.73 11.87 8.92
CA ALA A 259 16.51 13.32 8.85
C ALA A 259 16.94 14.09 10.13
N PRO A 260 16.60 13.64 11.37
CA PRO A 260 16.98 14.36 12.58
C PRO A 260 18.50 14.49 12.79
N ALA A 261 19.26 13.47 12.39
CA ALA A 261 20.72 13.50 12.47
C ALA A 261 21.32 14.43 11.41
N LEU A 262 20.78 14.37 10.19
CA LEU A 262 21.20 15.21 9.07
C LEU A 262 20.98 16.70 9.36
N ALA A 263 19.83 17.05 9.92
CA ALA A 263 19.48 18.44 10.23
C ALA A 263 20.36 19.08 11.33
N LYS A 264 20.88 18.28 12.27
CA LYS A 264 21.75 18.79 13.36
C LYS A 264 23.15 19.19 12.88
N LYS A 265 23.61 18.64 11.76
CA LYS A 265 24.98 18.82 11.25
C LYS A 265 24.97 18.88 9.72
N ALA A 266 24.28 19.86 9.13
CA ALA A 266 24.12 19.97 7.68
C ALA A 266 25.44 19.80 6.89
N ASN A 267 26.58 20.21 7.48
CA ASN A 267 27.93 19.89 7.02
C ASN A 267 28.65 18.97 8.04
N GLY A 268 29.04 17.76 7.63
CA GLY A 268 29.93 16.88 8.42
C GLY A 268 29.26 15.81 9.29
N VAL A 269 28.04 15.36 8.98
CA VAL A 269 27.44 14.14 9.59
C VAL A 269 28.32 12.94 9.29
N THR A 270 28.76 12.24 10.34
CA THR A 270 29.50 10.99 10.19
C THR A 270 28.55 9.78 10.13
N ILE A 271 29.04 8.62 9.68
CA ILE A 271 28.25 7.38 9.67
C ILE A 271 27.84 7.01 11.11
N GLU A 272 28.73 7.24 12.07
CA GLU A 272 28.47 6.97 13.47
C GLU A 272 27.34 7.86 14.00
N ASP A 273 27.24 9.13 13.61
CA ASP A 273 26.12 9.99 13.99
C ASP A 273 24.77 9.43 13.48
N LEU A 274 24.73 8.86 12.27
CA LEU A 274 23.54 8.21 11.72
C LEU A 274 23.19 6.94 12.50
N THR A 275 24.19 6.09 12.78
CA THR A 275 24.00 4.86 13.57
C THR A 275 23.52 5.16 14.99
N GLU A 276 24.10 6.15 15.67
CA GLU A 276 23.64 6.55 17.02
C GLU A 276 22.19 7.05 17.00
N SER A 277 21.82 7.81 15.97
CA SER A 277 20.43 8.27 15.79
C SER A 277 19.46 7.10 15.62
N ALA A 278 19.84 6.08 14.83
CA ALA A 278 19.04 4.88 14.63
C ALA A 278 18.92 4.04 15.93
N LYS A 279 20.05 3.84 16.64
CA LYS A 279 20.07 3.10 17.91
C LYS A 279 19.28 3.80 19.02
N SER A 280 19.33 5.13 19.08
CA SER A 280 18.53 5.92 20.03
C SER A 280 17.03 5.79 19.77
N GLN A 281 16.62 5.82 18.49
CA GLN A 281 15.23 5.55 18.09
C GLN A 281 14.80 4.13 18.49
N PHE A 282 15.60 3.12 18.12
CA PHE A 282 15.35 1.74 18.48
C PHE A 282 15.16 1.56 19.98
N SER A 283 16.08 2.10 20.80
CA SER A 283 16.00 2.07 22.26
C SER A 283 14.69 2.68 22.77
N SER A 284 14.30 3.85 22.27
CA SER A 284 13.07 4.54 22.67
C SER A 284 11.80 3.74 22.32
N TRP A 285 11.79 3.10 21.14
CA TRP A 285 10.66 2.28 20.71
C TRP A 285 10.55 0.99 21.52
N CYS A 286 11.68 0.33 21.79
CA CYS A 286 11.75 -0.84 22.67
C CYS A 286 11.25 -0.50 24.08
N SER A 287 11.69 0.62 24.65
CA SER A 287 11.21 1.08 25.96
C SER A 287 9.70 1.31 25.96
N SER A 288 9.16 1.98 24.94
CA SER A 288 7.71 2.26 24.85
C SER A 288 6.89 0.98 24.71
N PHE A 289 7.37 0.01 23.93
CA PHE A 289 6.75 -1.30 23.80
C PHE A 289 6.76 -2.07 25.12
N LYS A 290 7.90 -2.08 25.82
CA LYS A 290 8.03 -2.73 27.13
C LYS A 290 7.08 -2.11 28.15
N THR A 291 7.08 -0.79 28.30
CA THR A 291 6.22 -0.07 29.25
C THR A 291 4.73 -0.32 29.00
N ARG A 292 4.29 -0.44 27.74
CA ARG A 292 2.90 -0.75 27.41
C ARG A 292 2.46 -2.17 27.79
N LEU A 293 3.41 -3.07 28.04
CA LEU A 293 3.16 -4.46 28.46
C LEU A 293 3.46 -4.71 29.94
N GLU A 294 4.16 -3.81 30.63
CA GLU A 294 4.57 -3.96 32.03
C GLU A 294 3.40 -3.96 33.02
N ASP A 295 2.29 -3.30 32.69
CA ASP A 295 1.08 -3.29 33.51
C ASP A 295 0.01 -4.24 32.92
N PRO A 296 -0.21 -5.44 33.50
CA PRO A 296 -1.20 -6.39 33.00
C PRO A 296 -2.64 -5.86 32.98
N ALA A 297 -2.97 -4.86 33.81
CA ALA A 297 -4.29 -4.25 33.83
C ALA A 297 -4.52 -3.30 32.63
N ASN A 298 -3.43 -2.80 32.03
CA ASN A 298 -3.43 -1.88 30.91
C ASN A 298 -2.79 -2.45 29.63
N ALA A 299 -2.23 -3.66 29.68
CA ALA A 299 -1.64 -4.35 28.53
C ALA A 299 -2.70 -4.56 27.44
N ASN A 300 -2.54 -3.82 26.35
CA ASN A 300 -3.55 -3.67 25.31
C ASN A 300 -2.99 -3.92 23.90
N VAL A 301 -1.83 -4.57 23.81
CA VAL A 301 -1.17 -4.90 22.54
C VAL A 301 -1.18 -6.42 22.34
N VAL A 302 -1.69 -6.86 21.20
CA VAL A 302 -1.66 -8.24 20.74
C VAL A 302 -1.04 -8.26 19.35
N VAL A 303 -0.06 -9.15 19.14
CA VAL A 303 0.58 -9.39 17.84
C VAL A 303 0.40 -10.86 17.49
N ARG A 304 -0.29 -11.12 16.38
CA ARG A 304 -0.62 -12.46 15.89
C ARG A 304 0.25 -12.78 14.68
N PHE A 305 0.77 -13.99 14.59
CA PHE A 305 1.65 -14.40 13.49
C PHE A 305 1.03 -15.52 12.67
N PHE A 306 1.22 -15.46 11.35
CA PHE A 306 0.86 -16.51 10.40
C PHE A 306 1.98 -16.66 9.36
N VAL A 307 2.48 -17.89 9.20
CA VAL A 307 3.39 -18.27 8.10
C VAL A 307 2.56 -18.79 6.94
N GLY A 308 2.63 -18.15 5.77
CA GLY A 308 1.92 -18.61 4.58
C GLY A 308 1.76 -17.58 3.47
N GLU A 309 1.06 -18.00 2.41
CA GLU A 309 0.68 -17.15 1.29
C GLU A 309 -0.41 -16.16 1.65
N VAL A 310 -0.25 -14.90 1.24
CA VAL A 310 -1.10 -13.78 1.64
C VAL A 310 -2.51 -13.87 1.05
N LEU A 311 -2.66 -14.27 -0.22
CA LEU A 311 -3.99 -14.40 -0.83
C LEU A 311 -4.75 -15.58 -0.21
N ALA A 312 -4.05 -16.69 0.08
CA ALA A 312 -4.61 -17.84 0.77
C ALA A 312 -5.07 -17.51 2.20
N PHE A 313 -4.27 -16.75 2.94
CA PHE A 313 -4.60 -16.34 4.29
C PHE A 313 -5.82 -15.42 4.32
N CYS A 314 -5.86 -14.38 3.48
CA CYS A 314 -7.02 -13.49 3.39
C CYS A 314 -8.30 -14.24 2.99
N GLN A 315 -8.21 -15.18 2.04
CA GLN A 315 -9.34 -16.03 1.69
C GLN A 315 -9.81 -16.89 2.87
N THR A 316 -8.88 -17.42 3.67
CA THR A 316 -9.22 -18.22 4.85
C THR A 316 -9.86 -17.38 5.95
N LEU A 317 -9.38 -16.17 6.21
CA LEU A 317 -10.02 -15.22 7.13
C LEU A 317 -11.44 -14.86 6.68
N HIS A 318 -11.64 -14.62 5.38
CA HIS A 318 -12.96 -14.35 4.81
C HIS A 318 -13.90 -15.56 4.96
N ILE A 319 -13.42 -16.78 4.67
CA ILE A 319 -14.19 -18.01 4.89
C ILE A 319 -14.56 -18.16 6.38
N CYS A 320 -13.61 -17.90 7.28
CA CYS A 320 -13.84 -17.96 8.72
C CYS A 320 -14.93 -16.98 9.16
N LYS A 321 -14.93 -15.76 8.62
CA LYS A 321 -15.96 -14.75 8.86
C LYS A 321 -17.34 -15.20 8.36
N GLU A 322 -17.43 -15.64 7.11
CA GLU A 322 -18.73 -15.93 6.46
C GLU A 322 -19.33 -17.27 6.90
N LYS A 323 -18.50 -18.28 7.13
CA LYS A 323 -18.94 -19.65 7.45
C LYS A 323 -18.80 -20.01 8.94
N LYS A 324 -18.19 -19.14 9.76
CA LYS A 324 -17.92 -19.37 11.19
C LYS A 324 -17.17 -20.69 11.45
N THR A 325 -16.18 -20.97 10.60
CA THR A 325 -15.34 -22.18 10.64
C THR A 325 -13.87 -21.81 10.62
N THR A 326 -13.05 -22.51 11.40
CA THR A 326 -11.60 -22.31 11.41
C THR A 326 -10.87 -23.05 10.30
N GLU A 327 -11.53 -24.03 9.67
CA GLU A 327 -10.99 -24.79 8.55
C GLU A 327 -11.34 -24.14 7.22
N GLY A 328 -10.42 -23.34 6.66
CA GLY A 328 -10.63 -22.63 5.39
C GLY A 328 -10.54 -23.50 4.15
N ARG A 329 -9.94 -24.70 4.24
CA ARG A 329 -9.69 -25.63 3.11
C ARG A 329 -8.86 -25.04 1.96
N ILE A 330 -8.20 -23.90 2.19
CA ILE A 330 -7.23 -23.29 1.27
C ILE A 330 -5.83 -23.70 1.70
N TYR A 331 -4.97 -24.09 0.75
CA TYR A 331 -3.58 -24.46 1.04
C TYR A 331 -2.75 -23.25 1.48
N ALA A 332 -1.88 -23.45 2.48
CA ALA A 332 -1.02 -22.39 3.00
C ALA A 332 0.05 -21.92 2.00
N HIS A 333 0.48 -22.81 1.10
CA HIS A 333 1.54 -22.57 0.11
C HIS A 333 1.23 -23.30 -1.21
N PRO A 334 1.64 -22.79 -2.40
CA PRO A 334 1.65 -23.52 -3.66
C PRO A 334 2.51 -24.79 -3.66
N TRP A 335 3.52 -24.84 -2.78
CA TRP A 335 4.41 -25.98 -2.56
C TRP A 335 4.14 -26.57 -1.18
N GLY A 336 3.09 -27.39 -1.06
CA GLY A 336 2.71 -28.06 0.19
C GLY A 336 1.34 -28.75 0.13
N GLY A 337 1.12 -29.76 0.96
CA GLY A 337 -0.13 -30.52 1.02
C GLY A 337 -1.13 -30.07 2.10
N ALA A 338 -0.75 -29.15 2.98
CA ALA A 338 -1.55 -28.80 4.17
C ALA A 338 -2.50 -27.61 3.94
N PRO A 339 -3.81 -27.75 4.23
CA PRO A 339 -4.74 -26.61 4.28
C PRO A 339 -4.52 -25.76 5.54
N ILE A 340 -4.92 -24.50 5.47
CA ILE A 340 -4.92 -23.57 6.60
C ILE A 340 -6.06 -23.97 7.56
N VAL A 341 -5.68 -24.21 8.81
CA VAL A 341 -6.60 -24.42 9.94
C VAL A 341 -6.25 -23.39 11.01
N LEU A 342 -7.16 -22.44 11.23
CA LEU A 342 -7.00 -21.37 12.21
C LEU A 342 -7.17 -21.93 13.63
N ASP A 343 -6.48 -21.32 14.60
CA ASP A 343 -6.59 -21.68 16.01
C ASP A 343 -8.03 -21.47 16.53
N GLU A 344 -8.63 -22.53 17.09
CA GLU A 344 -10.01 -22.51 17.56
C GLU A 344 -10.21 -21.63 18.82
N GLY A 345 -9.17 -21.45 19.64
CA GLY A 345 -9.24 -20.60 20.83
C GLY A 345 -9.34 -19.09 20.52
N ASP A 346 -8.86 -18.68 19.36
CA ASP A 346 -8.81 -17.28 18.93
C ASP A 346 -9.83 -16.98 17.81
N TYR A 347 -10.07 -17.93 16.89
CA TYR A 347 -10.95 -17.76 15.72
C TYR A 347 -12.26 -18.55 15.80
N GLY A 348 -12.37 -19.52 16.72
CA GLY A 348 -13.56 -20.35 16.90
C GLY A 348 -14.71 -19.62 17.62
N ASN A 349 -15.87 -20.28 17.65
CA ASN A 349 -17.06 -19.72 18.30
C ASN A 349 -16.93 -19.63 19.83
N SER A 350 -16.04 -20.42 20.43
CA SER A 350 -15.73 -20.42 21.87
C SER A 350 -14.66 -19.39 22.27
N ALA A 351 -14.14 -18.59 21.33
CA ALA A 351 -13.14 -17.58 21.63
C ALA A 351 -13.69 -16.52 22.60
N THR A 352 -12.94 -16.27 23.68
CA THR A 352 -13.30 -15.24 24.67
C THR A 352 -13.12 -13.85 24.09
N THR A 353 -13.82 -12.83 24.61
CA THR A 353 -13.70 -11.44 24.11
C THR A 353 -12.28 -10.87 24.18
N THR A 354 -11.44 -11.39 25.08
CA THR A 354 -10.04 -10.99 25.24
C THR A 354 -9.09 -11.75 24.31
N SER A 355 -9.40 -12.98 23.89
CA SER A 355 -8.58 -13.76 22.96
C SER A 355 -9.02 -13.65 21.50
N LYS A 356 -10.28 -13.25 21.25
CA LYS A 356 -10.92 -13.24 19.94
C LYS A 356 -10.13 -12.43 18.91
N ALA A 357 -9.71 -13.10 17.84
CA ALA A 357 -9.01 -12.48 16.73
C ALA A 357 -9.96 -11.65 15.86
N PRO A 358 -9.48 -10.52 15.32
CA PRO A 358 -10.24 -9.75 14.33
C PRO A 358 -10.39 -10.52 13.02
N LEU A 359 -11.58 -10.46 12.43
CA LEU A 359 -11.89 -10.93 11.08
C LEU A 359 -12.31 -9.78 10.15
N LEU A 360 -12.40 -8.57 10.71
CA LEU A 360 -12.58 -7.31 10.02
C LEU A 360 -11.54 -6.34 10.59
N PHE A 361 -10.93 -5.55 9.71
CA PHE A 361 -9.80 -4.70 10.04
C PHE A 361 -10.10 -3.27 9.62
N ASN A 362 -9.77 -2.30 10.47
CA ASN A 362 -9.83 -0.89 10.08
C ASN A 362 -8.58 -0.48 9.29
N ILE A 363 -7.49 -1.23 9.40
CA ILE A 363 -6.24 -0.97 8.68
C ILE A 363 -5.73 -2.26 8.06
N ILE A 364 -5.50 -2.23 6.75
CA ILE A 364 -4.81 -3.29 6.04
C ILE A 364 -3.61 -2.66 5.33
N ASP A 365 -2.39 -3.08 5.64
CA ASP A 365 -1.18 -2.67 4.93
C ASP A 365 -0.61 -3.87 4.19
N THR A 366 -0.40 -3.73 2.88
CA THR A 366 0.08 -4.82 2.03
C THR A 366 1.57 -4.75 1.72
N SER A 367 2.35 -3.89 2.40
CA SER A 367 3.75 -3.65 2.06
C SER A 367 3.89 -3.39 0.56
N ASN A 368 4.96 -3.86 -0.08
CA ASN A 368 5.15 -3.81 -1.53
C ASN A 368 4.54 -5.02 -2.30
N LEU A 369 3.58 -5.76 -1.71
CA LEU A 369 3.07 -7.00 -2.31
C LEU A 369 2.32 -6.79 -3.62
N ALA A 370 1.91 -5.57 -3.97
CA ALA A 370 1.35 -5.30 -5.29
C ALA A 370 2.34 -5.65 -6.41
N ASP A 371 3.65 -5.56 -6.16
CA ASP A 371 4.74 -5.98 -7.07
C ASP A 371 4.99 -7.49 -7.10
N HIS A 372 4.41 -8.24 -6.15
CA HIS A 372 4.69 -9.67 -5.95
C HIS A 372 3.48 -10.57 -6.23
N VAL A 373 2.27 -10.09 -5.97
CA VAL A 373 1.02 -10.84 -6.17
C VAL A 373 -0.01 -10.11 -7.03
N GLY A 374 0.25 -8.87 -7.42
CA GLY A 374 -0.62 -8.04 -8.26
C GLY A 374 -1.71 -7.28 -7.49
N LEU A 375 -1.91 -6.01 -7.87
CA LEU A 375 -2.89 -5.10 -7.26
C LEU A 375 -4.33 -5.67 -7.24
N VAL A 376 -4.85 -6.16 -8.37
CA VAL A 376 -6.26 -6.61 -8.43
C VAL A 376 -6.50 -7.86 -7.56
N ASN A 377 -5.51 -8.75 -7.46
CA ASN A 377 -5.59 -9.91 -6.56
C ASN A 377 -5.69 -9.45 -5.10
N LEU A 378 -4.90 -8.46 -4.69
CA LEU A 378 -4.95 -7.87 -3.34
C LEU A 378 -6.30 -7.22 -3.07
N LEU A 379 -6.82 -6.38 -3.98
CA LEU A 379 -8.11 -5.73 -3.80
C LEU A 379 -9.24 -6.75 -3.59
N VAL A 380 -9.29 -7.80 -4.41
CA VAL A 380 -10.34 -8.83 -4.34
C VAL A 380 -10.34 -9.58 -3.00
N VAL A 381 -9.18 -9.87 -2.40
CA VAL A 381 -9.10 -10.64 -1.14
C VAL A 381 -9.10 -9.78 0.12
N THR A 382 -8.73 -8.50 0.04
CA THR A 382 -8.63 -7.60 1.21
C THR A 382 -9.88 -6.76 1.44
N VAL A 383 -10.58 -6.33 0.39
CA VAL A 383 -11.82 -5.53 0.53
C VAL A 383 -12.90 -6.21 1.37
N PRO A 384 -13.14 -7.55 1.29
CA PRO A 384 -14.09 -8.23 2.16
C PRO A 384 -13.72 -8.25 3.65
N LEU A 385 -12.44 -8.03 3.96
CA LEU A 385 -11.87 -7.97 5.31
C LEU A 385 -11.77 -6.54 5.85
N LEU A 386 -11.95 -5.52 5.02
CA LEU A 386 -11.90 -4.12 5.44
C LEU A 386 -13.22 -3.73 6.14
N GLU A 387 -13.13 -3.18 7.35
CA GLU A 387 -14.28 -2.65 8.08
C GLU A 387 -14.94 -1.55 7.23
N ARG A 388 -16.25 -1.67 6.99
CA ARG A 388 -17.00 -0.75 6.11
C ARG A 388 -17.28 0.60 6.81
N LYS A 389 -16.21 1.39 6.98
CA LYS A 389 -16.24 2.75 7.52
C LYS A 389 -15.39 3.70 6.66
N PRO A 390 -15.75 4.99 6.57
CA PRO A 390 -15.02 5.98 5.76
C PRO A 390 -13.53 6.17 6.11
N TRP A 391 -13.17 5.98 7.38
CA TRP A 391 -11.79 6.11 7.87
C TRP A 391 -11.00 4.79 7.80
N SER A 392 -11.64 3.67 7.46
CA SER A 392 -10.91 2.43 7.23
C SER A 392 -10.04 2.57 5.99
N SER A 393 -8.83 2.03 6.06
CA SER A 393 -7.78 2.28 5.08
C SER A 393 -7.11 0.97 4.64
N LEU A 394 -7.06 0.75 3.33
CA LEU A 394 -6.21 -0.26 2.71
C LEU A 394 -5.01 0.44 2.06
N TYR A 395 -3.79 0.08 2.43
CA TYR A 395 -2.56 0.62 1.85
C TYR A 395 -1.95 -0.41 0.90
N THR A 396 -1.81 -0.03 -0.37
CA THR A 396 -1.08 -0.81 -1.38
C THR A 396 0.17 -0.06 -1.76
N ASN A 397 1.32 -0.49 -1.27
CA ASN A 397 2.59 0.11 -1.66
C ASN A 397 3.18 -0.65 -2.85
N THR A 398 3.95 0.06 -3.67
CA THR A 398 4.80 -0.51 -4.73
C THR A 398 6.21 0.05 -4.57
N LEU A 399 7.20 -0.72 -4.97
CA LEU A 399 8.61 -0.33 -5.01
C LEU A 399 9.17 -0.38 -6.44
N LEU A 400 8.51 -1.07 -7.37
CA LEU A 400 8.96 -1.22 -8.75
C LEU A 400 8.25 -0.27 -9.71
N ARG A 401 9.00 0.23 -10.68
CA ARG A 401 8.48 1.09 -11.76
C ARG A 401 7.96 0.23 -12.93
N PRO A 402 6.84 0.62 -13.58
CA PRO A 402 6.40 -0.04 -14.81
C PRO A 402 7.44 0.09 -15.94
N ASP A 403 8.01 1.29 -16.11
CA ASP A 403 9.09 1.56 -17.05
C ASP A 403 10.32 2.13 -16.32
N SER A 404 11.42 1.38 -16.35
CA SER A 404 12.70 1.77 -15.75
C SER A 404 13.48 2.78 -16.60
N LYS A 405 13.06 3.03 -17.85
CA LYS A 405 13.70 4.00 -18.76
C LYS A 405 12.85 5.25 -19.05
N GLY A 406 11.55 5.21 -18.75
CA GLY A 406 10.62 6.31 -18.92
C GLY A 406 10.65 7.35 -17.78
N PRO A 407 9.77 8.36 -17.80
CA PRO A 407 9.52 9.23 -16.64
C PRO A 407 8.99 8.42 -15.45
N PRO A 408 9.24 8.84 -14.19
CA PRO A 408 8.78 8.10 -13.00
C PRO A 408 7.29 8.32 -12.76
N GLU A 409 6.47 7.68 -13.58
CA GLU A 409 5.01 7.71 -13.45
C GLU A 409 4.49 6.65 -12.47
N SER A 410 3.32 6.93 -11.89
CA SER A 410 2.58 5.99 -11.05
C SER A 410 2.21 4.72 -11.83
N GLY A 411 2.41 3.56 -11.20
CA GLY A 411 2.01 2.27 -11.77
C GLY A 411 0.51 1.96 -11.66
N LEU A 412 -0.26 2.80 -10.94
CA LEU A 412 -1.64 2.53 -10.56
C LEU A 412 -2.55 2.23 -11.77
N SER A 413 -2.50 3.05 -12.82
CA SER A 413 -3.35 2.89 -14.01
C SER A 413 -3.02 1.60 -14.78
N THR A 414 -1.73 1.25 -14.86
CA THR A 414 -1.26 0.04 -15.54
C THR A 414 -1.67 -1.22 -14.77
N ASN A 415 -1.61 -1.17 -13.44
CA ASN A 415 -1.88 -2.31 -12.57
C ASN A 415 -3.38 -2.53 -12.27
N ALA A 416 -4.24 -1.56 -12.61
CA ALA A 416 -5.68 -1.62 -12.41
C ALA A 416 -6.44 -2.40 -13.51
N PHE A 417 -5.90 -2.49 -14.73
CA PHE A 417 -6.52 -3.09 -15.93
C PHE A 417 -7.87 -2.51 -16.37
N ALA A 418 -8.33 -1.44 -15.75
CA ALA A 418 -9.44 -0.60 -16.14
C ALA A 418 -9.09 0.85 -15.78
N ASP A 419 -9.87 1.82 -16.25
CA ASP A 419 -9.77 3.15 -15.67
C ASP A 419 -10.14 3.11 -14.18
N ILE A 420 -9.47 3.95 -13.40
CA ILE A 420 -9.59 3.94 -11.94
C ILE A 420 -11.04 4.21 -11.48
N PRO A 421 -11.79 5.16 -12.06
CA PRO A 421 -13.19 5.35 -11.69
C PRO A 421 -14.04 4.08 -11.87
N SER A 422 -13.98 3.43 -13.04
CA SER A 422 -14.75 2.22 -13.31
C SER A 422 -14.38 1.06 -12.38
N LEU A 423 -13.07 0.84 -12.14
CA LEU A 423 -12.62 -0.15 -11.18
C LEU A 423 -13.12 0.17 -9.76
N SER A 424 -12.99 1.42 -9.32
CA SER A 424 -13.37 1.87 -7.98
C SER A 424 -14.86 1.70 -7.71
N ILE A 425 -15.71 1.97 -8.70
CA ILE A 425 -17.16 1.76 -8.62
C ILE A 425 -17.49 0.28 -8.40
N LEU A 426 -16.87 -0.62 -9.17
CA LEU A 426 -17.13 -2.06 -9.10
C LEU A 426 -16.57 -2.72 -7.83
N VAL A 427 -15.37 -2.28 -7.40
CA VAL A 427 -14.71 -2.79 -6.18
C VAL A 427 -15.34 -2.18 -4.91
N GLY A 428 -15.86 -0.96 -5.00
CA GLY A 428 -16.54 -0.24 -3.91
C GLY A 428 -15.62 0.62 -3.02
N ILE A 429 -14.34 0.73 -3.37
CA ILE A 429 -13.36 1.63 -2.75
C ILE A 429 -12.59 2.38 -3.84
N ALA A 430 -12.11 3.57 -3.52
CA ALA A 430 -11.34 4.40 -4.44
C ALA A 430 -10.00 4.78 -3.82
N PRO A 431 -8.94 4.95 -4.65
CA PRO A 431 -7.64 5.35 -4.15
C PRO A 431 -7.68 6.85 -3.78
N SER A 432 -7.02 7.22 -2.69
CA SER A 432 -6.90 8.60 -2.19
C SER A 432 -6.52 9.64 -3.23
N PRO A 433 -5.63 9.35 -4.21
CA PRO A 433 -5.30 10.29 -5.25
C PRO A 433 -6.48 10.62 -6.17
N HIS A 434 -7.59 9.87 -6.15
CA HIS A 434 -8.83 10.15 -6.89
C HIS A 434 -9.98 10.69 -6.01
N LEU A 435 -9.80 10.64 -4.70
CA LEU A 435 -10.76 11.16 -3.72
C LEU A 435 -10.40 12.57 -3.25
N TRP A 436 -9.11 12.89 -3.15
CA TRP A 436 -8.62 14.12 -2.56
C TRP A 436 -7.64 14.85 -3.48
N HIS A 437 -7.53 16.16 -3.27
CA HIS A 437 -6.67 17.07 -4.06
C HIS A 437 -5.22 17.08 -3.64
N PHE A 438 -5.00 16.78 -2.37
CA PHE A 438 -3.70 16.92 -1.73
C PHE A 438 -3.48 15.77 -0.77
N THR A 439 -2.23 15.58 -0.42
CA THR A 439 -1.77 14.69 0.63
C THR A 439 -0.85 15.44 1.58
N THR A 440 -0.83 15.05 2.85
CA THR A 440 0.14 15.54 3.83
C THR A 440 1.40 14.67 3.88
N HIS A 441 1.52 13.67 3.01
CA HIS A 441 2.70 12.83 2.85
C HIS A 441 3.52 13.30 1.66
N SER A 442 4.82 13.50 1.85
CA SER A 442 5.73 13.82 0.74
C SER A 442 6.30 12.55 0.13
N ASN A 443 6.17 12.42 -1.19
CA ASN A 443 6.88 11.41 -1.98
C ASN A 443 7.84 12.04 -3.00
N LYS A 444 8.07 13.35 -2.89
CA LYS A 444 8.87 14.13 -3.86
C LYS A 444 10.34 13.70 -3.87
N HIS A 445 10.84 13.24 -2.73
CA HIS A 445 12.16 12.65 -2.59
C HIS A 445 12.32 11.36 -3.41
N GLU A 446 11.28 10.52 -3.55
CA GLU A 446 11.29 9.33 -4.40
C GLU A 446 11.36 9.68 -5.88
N ILE A 447 10.49 10.61 -6.31
CA ILE A 447 10.37 11.06 -7.70
C ILE A 447 11.71 11.65 -8.16
N LEU A 448 12.29 12.56 -7.37
CA LEU A 448 13.59 13.17 -7.70
C LEU A 448 14.72 12.14 -7.70
N SER A 449 14.73 11.21 -6.74
CA SER A 449 15.77 10.18 -6.67
C SER A 449 15.70 9.18 -7.83
N ALA A 450 14.49 8.88 -8.31
CA ALA A 450 14.28 8.03 -9.49
C ALA A 450 14.78 8.66 -10.80
N THR A 451 15.11 9.97 -10.79
CA THR A 451 15.58 10.74 -11.95
C THR A 451 17.06 11.14 -11.87
N GLY A 452 17.71 10.94 -10.72
CA GLY A 452 19.09 11.35 -10.46
C GLY A 452 20.17 10.47 -11.12
N PRO A 453 21.42 10.95 -11.22
CA PRO A 453 22.51 10.27 -11.93
C PRO A 453 23.08 9.01 -11.25
N SER A 454 22.83 8.76 -9.96
CA SER A 454 23.34 7.58 -9.21
C SER A 454 22.32 6.43 -9.16
N GLN A 455 21.78 6.08 -10.34
CA GLN A 455 20.53 5.36 -10.52
C GLN A 455 20.46 3.96 -9.87
N ASN A 456 19.29 3.67 -9.29
CA ASN A 456 18.71 2.32 -9.27
C ASN A 456 17.43 2.38 -10.15
N PRO A 457 17.56 2.31 -11.48
CA PRO A 457 16.54 2.80 -12.42
C PRO A 457 15.18 2.06 -12.36
N GLY A 458 15.13 0.93 -11.66
CA GLY A 458 13.90 0.13 -11.50
C GLY A 458 13.06 0.42 -10.26
N GLN A 459 13.48 1.29 -9.31
CA GLN A 459 12.76 1.50 -8.05
C GLN A 459 12.09 2.87 -7.92
N LEU A 460 10.85 2.88 -7.45
CA LEU A 460 10.07 4.05 -7.02
C LEU A 460 9.11 3.57 -5.94
N HIS A 461 9.27 4.07 -4.70
CA HIS A 461 8.32 3.73 -3.65
C HIS A 461 7.08 4.62 -3.79
N GLU A 462 5.92 4.00 -4.00
CA GLU A 462 4.64 4.68 -4.05
C GLU A 462 3.69 4.02 -3.04
N SER A 463 3.09 4.83 -2.17
CA SER A 463 2.10 4.38 -1.19
C SER A 463 0.73 4.92 -1.57
N ILE A 464 -0.22 4.03 -1.81
CA ILE A 464 -1.59 4.38 -2.20
C ILE A 464 -2.54 3.88 -1.12
N SER A 465 -3.26 4.80 -0.49
CA SER A 465 -4.34 4.46 0.43
C SER A 465 -5.67 4.37 -0.33
N TRP A 466 -6.50 3.40 0.02
CA TRP A 466 -7.81 3.18 -0.57
C TRP A 466 -8.89 3.26 0.49
N HIS A 467 -9.98 3.94 0.16
CA HIS A 467 -11.05 4.25 1.11
C HIS A 467 -12.42 4.00 0.51
N PHE A 468 -13.36 3.68 1.40
CA PHE A 468 -14.77 3.73 1.04
C PHE A 468 -15.19 5.17 0.76
N ILE A 469 -15.99 5.34 -0.29
CA ILE A 469 -16.44 6.67 -0.70
C ILE A 469 -17.44 7.20 0.31
N SER A 470 -17.08 8.32 0.91
CA SER A 470 -17.89 8.99 1.91
C SER A 470 -18.80 10.05 1.30
N SER A 471 -19.91 10.31 1.98
CA SER A 471 -20.84 11.38 1.67
C SER A 471 -21.05 12.27 2.90
N PHE A 472 -20.02 12.68 3.65
CA PHE A 472 -20.25 13.60 4.77
C PHE A 472 -20.39 15.04 4.30
N ALA A 473 -21.47 15.68 4.73
CA ALA A 473 -21.78 17.06 4.41
C ALA A 473 -20.99 18.02 5.32
N PRO A 474 -20.17 18.95 4.78
CA PRO A 474 -19.52 19.98 5.59
C PRO A 474 -20.55 20.95 6.18
N ASN A 475 -20.26 21.53 7.35
CA ASN A 475 -21.08 22.58 8.00
C ASN A 475 -22.57 22.25 8.22
N THR A 476 -22.91 20.97 8.34
CA THR A 476 -24.26 20.55 8.74
C THR A 476 -24.16 19.65 9.95
N ALA A 477 -25.12 19.80 10.87
CA ALA A 477 -25.24 18.90 12.00
C ALA A 477 -25.48 17.47 11.47
N PRO A 478 -24.77 16.45 11.98
CA PRO A 478 -24.95 15.08 11.52
C PRO A 478 -26.38 14.61 11.77
N GLY A 479 -27.09 14.21 10.70
CA GLY A 479 -28.41 13.59 10.79
C GLY A 479 -28.32 12.07 11.04
N PRO A 480 -29.41 11.42 11.47
CA PRO A 480 -29.47 9.97 11.66
C PRO A 480 -29.15 9.15 10.40
N GLN A 481 -29.35 9.73 9.21
CA GLN A 481 -29.06 9.10 7.91
C GLN A 481 -27.61 9.29 7.43
N ASP A 482 -26.82 10.12 8.12
CA ASP A 482 -25.43 10.44 7.73
C ASP A 482 -24.42 9.43 8.28
N THR A 483 -24.81 8.58 9.23
CA THR A 483 -23.90 7.72 10.01
C THR A 483 -23.69 6.32 9.41
N GLU A 484 -24.52 5.89 8.45
CA GLU A 484 -24.38 4.59 7.77
C GLU A 484 -23.84 4.74 6.34
N LEU A 485 -22.70 4.08 6.11
CA LEU A 485 -22.18 3.85 4.77
C LEU A 485 -23.03 2.77 4.06
N GLY A 486 -24.23 3.16 3.63
CA GLY A 486 -25.13 2.29 2.88
C GLY A 486 -24.41 1.61 1.72
N ARG A 487 -24.76 0.35 1.47
CA ARG A 487 -24.09 -0.45 0.46
C ARG A 487 -24.66 -0.18 -0.92
N PHE A 488 -23.80 0.12 -1.88
CA PHE A 488 -24.21 0.30 -3.26
C PHE A 488 -24.52 -1.05 -3.93
N VAL A 489 -25.63 -1.07 -4.67
CA VAL A 489 -25.98 -2.14 -5.59
C VAL A 489 -26.03 -1.53 -6.99
N LEU A 490 -25.18 -2.02 -7.88
CA LEU A 490 -24.99 -1.44 -9.20
C LEU A 490 -25.94 -2.08 -10.21
N LEU A 491 -26.83 -1.28 -10.82
CA LEU A 491 -27.71 -1.73 -11.89
C LEU A 491 -26.98 -1.55 -13.23
N CYS A 492 -26.67 -2.65 -13.91
CA CYS A 492 -25.88 -2.64 -15.14
C CYS A 492 -26.66 -3.22 -16.33
N ASP A 493 -26.33 -2.77 -17.54
CA ASP A 493 -26.69 -3.50 -18.77
C ASP A 493 -25.80 -4.75 -18.91
N ALA A 494 -26.41 -5.89 -19.22
CA ALA A 494 -25.73 -7.18 -19.28
C ALA A 494 -24.64 -7.22 -20.36
N LYS A 495 -24.92 -6.71 -21.56
CA LYS A 495 -23.97 -6.73 -22.68
C LYS A 495 -22.83 -5.75 -22.44
N MET A 496 -23.12 -4.58 -21.90
CA MET A 496 -22.09 -3.58 -21.58
C MET A 496 -21.17 -4.06 -20.46
N LEU A 497 -21.72 -4.69 -19.41
CA LEU A 497 -20.90 -5.28 -18.34
C LEU A 497 -20.00 -6.41 -18.88
N ALA A 498 -20.49 -7.23 -19.79
CA ALA A 498 -19.70 -8.27 -20.44
C ALA A 498 -18.54 -7.69 -21.28
N LYS A 499 -18.79 -6.62 -22.04
CA LYS A 499 -17.74 -5.89 -22.77
C LYS A 499 -16.68 -5.30 -21.84
N PHE A 500 -17.10 -4.76 -20.70
CA PHE A 500 -16.17 -4.28 -19.67
C PHE A 500 -15.28 -5.40 -19.14
N PHE A 501 -15.87 -6.54 -18.76
CA PHE A 501 -15.12 -7.71 -18.32
C PHE A 501 -14.14 -8.22 -19.39
N PHE A 502 -14.55 -8.19 -20.65
CA PHE A 502 -13.67 -8.55 -21.77
C PHE A 502 -12.51 -7.55 -21.94
N SER A 503 -12.74 -6.25 -21.79
CA SER A 503 -11.68 -5.24 -21.80
C SER A 503 -10.66 -5.46 -20.68
N VAL A 504 -11.15 -5.76 -19.46
CA VAL A 504 -10.29 -6.12 -18.32
C VAL A 504 -9.47 -7.37 -18.62
N TYR A 505 -10.09 -8.41 -19.20
CA TYR A 505 -9.40 -9.64 -19.61
C TYR A 505 -8.26 -9.34 -20.59
N LEU A 506 -8.51 -8.53 -21.63
CA LEU A 506 -7.50 -8.19 -22.63
C LEU A 506 -6.33 -7.40 -22.02
N LYS A 507 -6.60 -6.47 -21.09
CA LYS A 507 -5.57 -5.67 -20.41
C LYS A 507 -4.76 -6.52 -19.42
N MET A 508 -5.43 -7.39 -18.66
CA MET A 508 -4.83 -8.29 -17.66
C MET A 508 -3.86 -9.31 -18.29
N PHE A 509 -4.17 -9.79 -19.50
CA PHE A 509 -3.35 -10.79 -20.22
C PHE A 509 -2.64 -10.23 -21.46
N SER A 510 -2.48 -8.90 -21.53
CA SER A 510 -1.86 -8.24 -22.68
C SER A 510 -0.42 -8.67 -22.97
N GLU A 511 0.28 -9.29 -22.01
CA GLU A 511 1.58 -9.93 -22.24
C GLU A 511 1.51 -11.11 -23.24
N GLU A 512 0.31 -11.66 -23.50
CA GLU A 512 0.07 -12.71 -24.49
C GLU A 512 -0.12 -12.14 -25.92
N ASN A 513 -0.23 -10.81 -26.08
CA ASN A 513 -0.32 -10.14 -27.38
C ASN A 513 1.07 -10.05 -28.05
N GLN A 514 1.51 -11.14 -28.67
CA GLN A 514 2.82 -11.25 -29.28
C GLN A 514 3.09 -10.16 -30.34
N ILE A 515 2.09 -9.80 -31.15
CA ILE A 515 2.24 -8.79 -32.20
C ILE A 515 2.57 -7.42 -31.60
N ALA A 516 1.78 -6.98 -30.61
CA ALA A 516 2.03 -5.73 -29.91
C ALA A 516 3.38 -5.74 -29.19
N ASN A 517 3.74 -6.86 -28.55
CA ASN A 517 5.01 -7.00 -27.86
C ASN A 517 6.21 -6.94 -28.80
N PHE A 518 6.14 -7.56 -29.99
CA PHE A 518 7.19 -7.42 -31.01
C PHE A 518 7.32 -5.98 -31.51
N ALA A 519 6.21 -5.26 -31.69
CA ALA A 519 6.22 -3.85 -32.05
C ALA A 519 6.85 -2.98 -30.95
N ASN A 520 6.47 -3.20 -29.69
CA ASN A 520 7.01 -2.49 -28.53
C ASN A 520 8.51 -2.75 -28.34
N ALA A 521 8.96 -4.00 -28.54
CA ALA A 521 10.36 -4.36 -28.48
C ALA A 521 11.19 -3.64 -29.56
N LYS A 522 10.66 -3.52 -30.79
CA LYS A 522 11.29 -2.72 -31.86
C LYS A 522 11.35 -1.23 -31.53
N ALA A 523 10.35 -0.72 -30.81
CA ALA A 523 10.31 0.66 -30.34
C ALA A 523 11.21 0.93 -29.11
N GLY A 524 11.93 -0.08 -28.61
CA GLY A 524 12.83 0.06 -27.46
C GLY A 524 12.12 0.16 -26.10
N ASN A 525 10.82 -0.16 -26.04
CA ASN A 525 10.03 -0.08 -24.82
C ASN A 525 10.36 -1.24 -23.86
N THR A 526 11.12 -0.93 -22.80
CA THR A 526 11.54 -1.91 -21.80
C THR A 526 10.43 -2.37 -20.85
N ALA A 527 9.38 -1.56 -20.64
CA ALA A 527 8.24 -1.93 -19.80
C ALA A 527 7.53 -3.19 -20.32
N SER A 528 7.45 -3.32 -21.65
CA SER A 528 6.87 -4.50 -22.30
C SER A 528 7.62 -5.79 -21.95
N PHE A 529 8.95 -5.72 -21.80
CA PHE A 529 9.78 -6.88 -21.47
C PHE A 529 9.63 -7.28 -20.00
N THR A 530 9.59 -6.31 -19.08
CA THR A 530 9.33 -6.57 -17.65
C THR A 530 7.97 -7.22 -17.45
N LYS A 531 6.93 -6.70 -18.12
CA LYS A 531 5.56 -7.23 -18.06
C LYS A 531 5.45 -8.69 -18.54
N GLN A 532 6.27 -9.09 -19.51
CA GLN A 532 6.29 -10.47 -20.01
C GLN A 532 7.00 -11.46 -19.07
N ASN A 533 7.81 -10.98 -18.12
CA ASN A 533 8.60 -11.82 -17.22
C ASN A 533 8.03 -11.88 -15.81
N VAL A 534 7.25 -10.89 -15.39
CA VAL A 534 6.57 -10.87 -14.09
C VAL A 534 5.08 -11.09 -14.30
N ILE A 535 4.62 -12.32 -14.09
CA ILE A 535 3.24 -12.74 -14.35
C ILE A 535 2.53 -13.05 -13.05
N HIS A 536 1.71 -12.13 -12.56
CA HIS A 536 0.92 -12.31 -11.33
C HIS A 536 -0.48 -12.89 -11.58
N TYR A 537 -1.01 -12.70 -12.79
CA TYR A 537 -2.40 -12.99 -13.11
C TYR A 537 -2.51 -14.27 -13.92
N ILE A 538 -3.42 -15.14 -13.48
CA ILE A 538 -3.84 -16.35 -14.19
C ILE A 538 -5.34 -16.30 -14.43
N ARG A 539 -5.91 -17.23 -15.21
CA ARG A 539 -7.36 -17.23 -15.48
C ARG A 539 -8.21 -17.33 -14.21
N ALA A 540 -7.70 -18.00 -13.18
CA ALA A 540 -8.31 -18.01 -11.84
C ALA A 540 -8.39 -16.62 -11.19
N SER A 541 -7.45 -15.70 -11.47
CA SER A 541 -7.43 -14.31 -10.98
C SER A 541 -8.56 -13.50 -11.60
N PHE A 542 -8.74 -13.60 -12.93
CA PHE A 542 -9.84 -12.96 -13.63
C PHE A 542 -11.20 -13.46 -13.11
N VAL A 543 -11.37 -14.77 -12.95
CA VAL A 543 -12.63 -15.32 -12.43
C VAL A 543 -12.85 -14.96 -10.95
N ALA A 544 -11.79 -14.82 -10.15
CA ALA A 544 -11.92 -14.30 -8.78
C ALA A 544 -12.44 -12.86 -8.75
N PHE A 545 -11.98 -12.02 -9.69
CA PHE A 545 -12.53 -10.67 -9.89
C PHE A 545 -14.01 -10.71 -10.33
N LEU A 546 -14.39 -11.57 -11.28
CA LEU A 546 -15.80 -11.74 -11.66
C LEU A 546 -16.68 -12.19 -10.49
N ALA A 547 -16.20 -13.15 -9.69
CA ALA A 547 -16.90 -13.65 -8.50
C ALA A 547 -17.09 -12.55 -7.45
N PHE A 548 -16.11 -11.65 -7.31
CA PHE A 548 -16.21 -10.48 -6.45
C PHE A 548 -17.30 -9.51 -6.95
N VAL A 549 -17.25 -9.12 -8.23
CA VAL A 549 -18.20 -8.17 -8.82
C VAL A 549 -19.63 -8.70 -8.84
N LYS A 550 -19.81 -10.01 -8.99
CA LYS A 550 -21.13 -10.67 -8.92
C LYS A 550 -21.89 -10.33 -7.63
N GLY A 551 -21.19 -10.08 -6.52
CA GLY A 551 -21.79 -9.73 -5.22
C GLY A 551 -22.19 -8.25 -5.06
N SER A 552 -21.84 -7.37 -6.00
CA SER A 552 -22.13 -5.93 -5.95
C SER A 552 -23.04 -5.41 -7.07
N VAL A 553 -23.35 -6.25 -8.08
CA VAL A 553 -24.18 -5.87 -9.22
C VAL A 553 -25.56 -6.55 -9.22
N ARG A 554 -26.55 -5.91 -9.83
CA ARG A 554 -27.85 -6.47 -10.18
C ARG A 554 -28.03 -6.35 -11.69
N VAL A 555 -28.02 -7.49 -12.36
CA VAL A 555 -28.05 -7.62 -13.83
C VAL A 555 -28.57 -9.01 -14.18
N ASP A 556 -29.04 -9.22 -15.42
CA ASP A 556 -29.16 -10.57 -15.97
C ASP A 556 -27.75 -11.17 -16.12
N TRP A 557 -27.29 -11.81 -15.05
CA TRP A 557 -25.94 -12.32 -14.94
C TRP A 557 -25.68 -13.45 -15.94
N VAL A 558 -26.70 -14.26 -16.27
CA VAL A 558 -26.56 -15.34 -17.25
C VAL A 558 -26.30 -14.73 -18.62
N GLN A 559 -27.13 -13.78 -19.06
CA GLN A 559 -26.93 -13.08 -20.32
C GLN A 559 -25.57 -12.36 -20.40
N ALA A 560 -25.12 -11.73 -19.31
CA ALA A 560 -23.81 -11.07 -19.27
C ALA A 560 -22.65 -12.07 -19.43
N MET A 561 -22.74 -13.23 -18.77
CA MET A 561 -21.72 -14.26 -18.87
C MET A 561 -21.73 -14.96 -20.23
N ASP A 562 -22.90 -15.26 -20.80
CA ASP A 562 -23.02 -15.84 -22.14
C ASP A 562 -22.35 -14.92 -23.18
N HIS A 563 -22.64 -13.61 -23.12
CA HIS A 563 -22.01 -12.65 -24.02
C HIS A 563 -20.49 -12.54 -23.81
N LEU A 564 -20.01 -12.61 -22.57
CA LEU A 564 -18.57 -12.64 -22.29
C LEU A 564 -17.91 -13.90 -22.85
N VAL A 565 -18.54 -15.07 -22.71
CA VAL A 565 -18.06 -16.35 -23.24
C VAL A 565 -17.96 -16.29 -24.78
N ASP A 566 -18.95 -15.68 -25.45
CA ASP A 566 -18.90 -15.45 -26.90
C ASP A 566 -17.71 -14.57 -27.30
N LEU A 567 -17.50 -13.45 -26.59
CA LEU A 567 -16.37 -12.55 -26.82
C LEU A 567 -15.02 -13.26 -26.64
N LEU A 568 -14.88 -14.07 -25.58
CA LEU A 568 -13.68 -14.87 -25.33
C LEU A 568 -13.46 -15.93 -26.42
N GLY A 569 -14.53 -16.56 -26.92
CA GLY A 569 -14.46 -17.54 -27.99
C GLY A 569 -14.12 -16.93 -29.36
N ALA A 570 -14.45 -15.65 -29.57
CA ALA A 570 -14.15 -14.88 -30.78
C ALA A 570 -12.79 -14.16 -30.73
N GLU A 571 -12.10 -14.15 -29.58
CA GLU A 571 -10.82 -13.47 -29.37
C GLU A 571 -9.70 -14.09 -30.24
N ARG A 572 -8.97 -13.27 -31.01
CA ARG A 572 -7.91 -13.73 -31.92
C ARG A 572 -6.62 -12.91 -31.84
N THR A 573 -6.57 -11.90 -30.97
CA THR A 573 -5.41 -11.03 -30.72
C THR A 573 -4.29 -11.82 -30.02
N PHE A 574 -4.65 -12.73 -29.11
CA PHE A 574 -3.69 -13.60 -28.46
C PHE A 574 -3.47 -14.85 -29.31
N LEU A 575 -2.30 -14.93 -29.97
CA LEU A 575 -1.96 -16.01 -30.92
C LEU A 575 -2.22 -17.43 -30.37
N MET A 576 -2.00 -17.64 -29.07
CA MET A 576 -2.22 -18.90 -28.36
C MET A 576 -3.27 -18.75 -27.23
N GLY A 577 -4.08 -17.70 -27.25
CA GLY A 577 -5.02 -17.36 -26.17
C GLY A 577 -6.08 -18.43 -25.94
N LEU A 578 -6.55 -19.07 -27.01
CA LEU A 578 -7.55 -20.15 -26.94
C LEU A 578 -7.07 -21.38 -26.15
N ASN A 579 -5.75 -21.58 -26.01
CA ASN A 579 -5.23 -22.67 -25.17
C ASN A 579 -5.61 -22.50 -23.69
N ASN A 580 -5.91 -21.28 -23.25
CA ASN A 580 -6.34 -20.98 -21.89
C ASN A 580 -7.87 -20.90 -21.74
N TYR A 581 -8.64 -21.05 -22.82
CA TYR A 581 -10.09 -20.88 -22.81
C TYR A 581 -10.75 -21.86 -21.84
N GLN A 582 -10.33 -23.13 -21.87
CA GLN A 582 -10.90 -24.16 -21.00
C GLN A 582 -10.56 -23.94 -19.52
N ASP A 583 -9.44 -23.27 -19.19
CA ASP A 583 -9.08 -22.90 -17.82
C ASP A 583 -10.05 -21.83 -17.28
N VAL A 584 -10.42 -20.85 -18.10
CA VAL A 584 -11.45 -19.85 -17.75
C VAL A 584 -12.78 -20.54 -17.46
N MET A 585 -13.24 -21.41 -18.37
CA MET A 585 -14.52 -22.12 -18.20
C MET A 585 -14.53 -23.01 -16.95
N CYS A 586 -13.43 -23.72 -16.70
CA CYS A 586 -13.22 -24.53 -15.50
C CYS A 586 -13.39 -23.68 -14.23
N HIS A 587 -12.72 -22.53 -14.17
CA HIS A 587 -12.78 -21.65 -13.01
C HIS A 587 -14.14 -20.96 -12.84
N LEU A 588 -14.83 -20.59 -13.93
CA LEU A 588 -16.20 -20.05 -13.89
C LEU A 588 -17.14 -21.03 -13.16
N TYR A 589 -17.02 -22.33 -13.49
CA TYR A 589 -17.74 -23.39 -12.79
C TYR A 589 -17.24 -23.54 -11.35
N MET A 590 -15.94 -23.69 -11.10
CA MET A 590 -15.41 -23.95 -9.75
C MET A 590 -15.76 -22.86 -8.72
N ARG A 591 -15.93 -21.60 -9.15
CA ARG A 591 -16.28 -20.46 -8.28
C ARG A 591 -17.77 -20.09 -8.33
N ASN A 592 -18.60 -20.93 -8.96
CA ASN A 592 -20.04 -20.69 -9.15
C ASN A 592 -20.35 -19.31 -9.77
N VAL A 593 -19.49 -18.87 -10.69
CA VAL A 593 -19.68 -17.62 -11.44
C VAL A 593 -20.66 -17.85 -12.57
N HIS A 594 -20.43 -18.90 -13.37
CA HIS A 594 -21.28 -19.32 -14.48
C HIS A 594 -21.06 -20.82 -14.79
N THR A 595 -22.07 -21.51 -15.34
CA THR A 595 -21.99 -22.92 -15.72
C THR A 595 -22.46 -23.08 -17.15
N LEU A 596 -21.58 -23.53 -18.03
CA LEU A 596 -21.88 -23.78 -19.45
C LEU A 596 -22.48 -25.18 -19.62
N ASP A 597 -23.22 -25.40 -20.70
CA ASP A 597 -23.81 -26.71 -21.05
C ASP A 597 -22.76 -27.83 -21.11
N VAL A 598 -21.58 -27.54 -21.66
CA VAL A 598 -20.45 -28.48 -21.73
C VAL A 598 -19.88 -28.85 -20.35
N LEU A 599 -20.21 -28.10 -19.31
CA LEU A 599 -19.86 -28.33 -17.91
C LEU A 599 -21.06 -28.83 -17.10
N THR A 600 -21.86 -29.72 -17.70
CA THR A 600 -22.91 -30.47 -17.02
C THR A 600 -22.62 -31.97 -17.06
N SER A 601 -23.03 -32.71 -16.04
CA SER A 601 -22.89 -34.17 -16.04
C SER A 601 -23.64 -34.81 -17.22
N ALA A 602 -24.79 -34.24 -17.61
CA ALA A 602 -25.54 -34.71 -18.77
C ALA A 602 -24.72 -34.64 -20.06
N HIS A 603 -24.05 -33.51 -20.32
CA HIS A 603 -23.19 -33.38 -21.50
C HIS A 603 -22.05 -34.39 -21.49
N VAL A 604 -21.37 -34.55 -20.35
CA VAL A 604 -20.26 -35.52 -20.23
C VAL A 604 -20.74 -36.92 -20.59
N GLU A 605 -21.89 -37.37 -20.08
CA GLU A 605 -22.45 -38.68 -20.44
C GLU A 605 -22.75 -38.82 -21.94
N THR A 606 -23.09 -37.72 -22.65
CA THR A 606 -23.31 -37.77 -24.12
C THR A 606 -22.04 -37.96 -24.93
N VAL A 607 -20.88 -37.56 -24.41
CA VAL A 607 -19.58 -37.62 -25.11
C VAL A 607 -18.66 -38.73 -24.59
N ARG A 608 -19.10 -39.48 -23.58
CA ARG A 608 -18.38 -40.63 -23.03
C ARG A 608 -18.35 -41.79 -24.01
N THR A 609 -17.30 -42.59 -23.93
CA THR A 609 -17.15 -43.80 -24.74
C THR A 609 -16.60 -44.94 -23.91
N THR A 610 -16.73 -46.18 -24.39
CA THR A 610 -16.20 -47.36 -23.68
C THR A 610 -14.67 -47.38 -23.55
N ARG A 611 -13.96 -46.45 -24.19
CA ARG A 611 -12.49 -46.32 -24.19
C ARG A 611 -11.99 -45.09 -23.43
N ASP A 612 -12.85 -44.36 -22.73
CA ASP A 612 -12.44 -43.18 -21.94
C ASP A 612 -11.79 -43.55 -20.59
N ARG A 613 -11.34 -42.53 -19.85
CA ARG A 613 -10.67 -42.67 -18.54
C ARG A 613 -11.61 -42.84 -17.36
N PHE A 614 -12.93 -42.83 -17.57
CA PHE A 614 -13.96 -42.92 -16.55
C PHE A 614 -14.65 -44.29 -16.54
N ARG A 615 -14.03 -45.31 -17.15
CA ARG A 615 -14.55 -46.68 -17.12
C ARG A 615 -14.76 -47.13 -15.67
N GLY A 616 -15.97 -47.56 -15.35
CA GLY A 616 -16.36 -48.00 -14.00
C GLY A 616 -17.01 -46.92 -13.13
N TRP A 617 -16.93 -45.64 -13.51
CA TRP A 617 -17.56 -44.56 -12.76
C TRP A 617 -19.07 -44.55 -12.97
N LYS A 618 -19.83 -44.54 -11.87
CA LYS A 618 -21.30 -44.44 -11.88
C LYS A 618 -21.80 -43.12 -12.50
N SER A 619 -21.10 -42.03 -12.22
CA SER A 619 -21.38 -40.71 -12.80
C SER A 619 -20.10 -39.89 -12.89
N VAL A 620 -19.91 -39.16 -13.99
CA VAL A 620 -18.75 -38.29 -14.14
C VAL A 620 -19.11 -36.85 -13.76
N PRO A 621 -18.36 -36.20 -12.84
CA PRO A 621 -18.59 -34.79 -12.52
C PRO A 621 -18.15 -33.91 -13.70
N PRO A 622 -18.67 -32.68 -13.83
CA PRO A 622 -18.25 -31.75 -14.89
C PRO A 622 -16.77 -31.38 -14.86
N VAL A 623 -16.16 -31.41 -13.68
CA VAL A 623 -14.76 -31.06 -13.44
C VAL A 623 -14.13 -32.17 -12.60
N VAL A 624 -12.93 -32.60 -12.99
CA VAL A 624 -12.11 -33.60 -12.30
C VAL A 624 -10.72 -33.05 -12.02
N CYS A 625 -10.02 -33.64 -11.06
CA CYS A 625 -8.66 -33.29 -10.71
C CYS A 625 -7.68 -34.30 -11.32
N ILE A 626 -6.66 -33.80 -12.00
CA ILE A 626 -5.50 -34.58 -12.40
C ILE A 626 -4.54 -34.66 -11.22
N VAL A 627 -4.02 -35.85 -10.96
CA VAL A 627 -2.87 -36.08 -10.09
C VAL A 627 -1.74 -36.62 -10.95
N LEU A 628 -0.74 -35.79 -11.20
CA LEU A 628 0.45 -36.11 -11.99
C LEU A 628 1.63 -36.38 -11.05
N LYS A 629 2.08 -37.63 -10.99
CA LYS A 629 3.27 -38.06 -10.27
C LYS A 629 4.49 -37.92 -11.17
N ILE A 630 5.36 -36.99 -10.84
CA ILE A 630 6.56 -36.64 -11.60
C ILE A 630 7.77 -37.28 -10.91
N PRO A 631 8.47 -38.23 -11.57
CA PRO A 631 9.64 -38.87 -10.97
C PRO A 631 10.72 -37.85 -10.60
N ARG A 632 11.31 -37.98 -9.40
CA ARG A 632 12.34 -37.07 -8.86
C ARG A 632 13.47 -36.76 -9.86
N GLN A 633 13.91 -37.78 -10.61
CA GLN A 633 14.98 -37.65 -11.62
C GLN A 633 14.69 -36.66 -12.75
N LYS A 634 13.41 -36.38 -13.06
CA LYS A 634 13.02 -35.43 -14.11
C LYS A 634 13.22 -33.97 -13.71
N LEU A 635 13.36 -33.70 -12.40
CA LEU A 635 13.58 -32.36 -11.88
C LEU A 635 15.07 -31.97 -11.89
N LYS A 636 15.98 -32.96 -11.88
CA LYS A 636 17.43 -32.76 -11.72
C LYS A 636 18.01 -31.77 -12.72
N SER A 637 17.62 -31.86 -13.99
CA SER A 637 18.11 -30.96 -15.04
C SER A 637 17.82 -29.49 -14.77
N LEU A 638 16.77 -29.17 -14.01
CA LEU A 638 16.44 -27.81 -13.55
C LEU A 638 17.09 -27.50 -12.20
N GLU A 639 17.20 -28.49 -11.31
CA GLU A 639 17.88 -28.38 -10.02
C GLU A 639 19.40 -28.17 -10.13
N ASP A 640 20.02 -28.57 -11.23
CA ASP A 640 21.45 -28.40 -11.48
C ASP A 640 21.82 -27.05 -12.13
N ILE A 641 20.83 -26.29 -12.64
CA ILE A 641 21.08 -24.99 -13.30
C ILE A 641 21.50 -23.94 -12.26
N ASP A 642 22.39 -23.02 -12.60
CA ASP A 642 22.69 -21.90 -11.71
C ASP A 642 21.42 -21.07 -11.36
N PRO A 643 21.15 -20.73 -10.08
CA PRO A 643 19.99 -19.94 -9.68
C PRO A 643 19.83 -18.59 -10.40
N ASP A 644 20.94 -17.92 -10.74
CA ASP A 644 20.92 -16.64 -11.46
C ASP A 644 20.58 -16.82 -12.95
N LYS A 645 20.80 -18.03 -13.50
CA LYS A 645 20.40 -18.36 -14.87
C LYS A 645 18.95 -18.78 -14.95
N ILE A 646 18.51 -19.72 -14.11
CA ILE A 646 17.13 -20.24 -14.18
C ILE A 646 16.10 -19.22 -13.70
N MET A 647 16.43 -18.37 -12.73
CA MET A 647 15.51 -17.40 -12.12
C MET A 647 14.27 -18.10 -11.52
N THR A 648 13.07 -17.54 -11.71
CA THR A 648 11.80 -18.03 -11.13
C THR A 648 10.73 -18.25 -12.21
N PRO A 649 10.90 -19.25 -13.11
CA PRO A 649 9.96 -19.51 -14.19
C PRO A 649 8.58 -19.93 -13.65
N VAL A 650 7.53 -19.55 -14.36
CA VAL A 650 6.13 -19.89 -14.05
C VAL A 650 5.82 -21.30 -14.53
N LEU A 651 5.10 -22.07 -13.70
CA LEU A 651 4.69 -23.44 -13.95
C LEU A 651 3.21 -23.50 -14.37
N GLN A 652 2.89 -24.45 -15.25
CA GLN A 652 1.53 -24.72 -15.70
C GLN A 652 1.32 -26.20 -16.02
N GLY A 653 0.09 -26.68 -15.81
CA GLY A 653 -0.35 -27.98 -16.30
C GLY A 653 -0.78 -27.88 -17.76
N GLU A 654 -0.46 -28.88 -18.57
CA GLU A 654 -0.91 -28.92 -19.97
C GLU A 654 -1.55 -30.27 -20.30
N VAL A 655 -2.62 -30.23 -21.08
CA VAL A 655 -3.30 -31.40 -21.65
C VAL A 655 -3.46 -31.18 -23.13
N LEU A 656 -2.81 -32.02 -23.94
CA LEU A 656 -2.74 -31.84 -25.39
C LEU A 656 -2.82 -33.15 -26.15
N SER A 657 -3.34 -33.09 -27.36
CA SER A 657 -3.39 -34.19 -28.32
C SER A 657 -3.00 -33.68 -29.71
N SER A 658 -3.26 -34.46 -30.76
CA SER A 658 -3.13 -33.98 -32.14
C SER A 658 -4.20 -32.96 -32.54
N SER A 659 -5.33 -32.89 -31.82
CA SER A 659 -6.47 -32.04 -32.19
C SER A 659 -6.71 -30.85 -31.25
N PHE A 660 -6.09 -30.82 -30.07
CA PHE A 660 -6.27 -29.73 -29.11
C PHE A 660 -5.04 -29.53 -28.21
N HIS A 661 -4.94 -28.33 -27.62
CA HIS A 661 -3.96 -27.99 -26.59
C HIS A 661 -4.63 -27.10 -25.54
N ASN A 662 -4.68 -27.55 -24.29
CA ASN A 662 -5.25 -26.82 -23.18
C ASN A 662 -4.20 -26.61 -22.07
N ILE A 663 -4.14 -25.39 -21.54
CA ILE A 663 -3.24 -24.95 -20.48
C ILE A 663 -4.07 -24.69 -19.22
N PHE A 664 -3.61 -25.17 -18.07
CA PHE A 664 -4.24 -24.99 -16.76
C PHE A 664 -3.20 -24.42 -15.78
N SER A 665 -3.31 -23.14 -15.45
CA SER A 665 -2.27 -22.44 -14.66
C SER A 665 -2.43 -22.56 -13.15
N SER A 666 -3.60 -22.98 -12.66
CA SER A 666 -3.86 -23.16 -11.21
C SER A 666 -3.39 -24.54 -10.72
N VAL A 667 -2.09 -24.73 -10.60
CA VAL A 667 -1.46 -25.98 -10.13
C VAL A 667 -1.20 -25.94 -8.60
N GLN A 668 -1.36 -27.07 -7.92
CA GLN A 668 -0.91 -27.27 -6.54
C GLN A 668 0.17 -28.36 -6.53
N LEU A 669 1.28 -28.10 -5.84
CA LEU A 669 2.48 -28.95 -5.84
C LEU A 669 2.77 -29.46 -4.43
N THR A 670 3.21 -30.70 -4.31
CA THR A 670 3.73 -31.26 -3.06
C THR A 670 4.72 -32.38 -3.36
N PHE A 671 5.79 -32.50 -2.57
CA PHE A 671 6.70 -33.64 -2.67
C PHE A 671 6.14 -34.80 -1.86
N GLY A 672 6.18 -36.02 -2.40
CA GLY A 672 5.66 -37.16 -1.67
C GLY A 672 5.45 -38.39 -2.55
N ASP A 673 4.65 -39.31 -2.01
CA ASP A 673 4.22 -40.50 -2.70
C ASP A 673 2.69 -40.64 -2.68
N THR A 674 2.16 -41.41 -3.63
CA THR A 674 0.72 -41.58 -3.84
C THR A 674 0.32 -43.02 -3.58
N SER A 675 -0.69 -43.22 -2.74
CA SER A 675 -1.40 -44.49 -2.64
C SER A 675 -2.75 -44.38 -3.34
N VAL A 676 -3.06 -45.37 -4.19
CA VAL A 676 -4.31 -45.42 -4.96
C VAL A 676 -5.18 -46.54 -4.43
N SER A 677 -6.45 -46.26 -4.19
CA SER A 677 -7.49 -47.25 -3.91
C SER A 677 -8.65 -47.03 -4.87
N ASP A 678 -9.49 -48.05 -5.07
CA ASP A 678 -10.73 -47.93 -5.83
C ASP A 678 -11.93 -48.05 -4.89
N VAL A 679 -12.84 -47.08 -4.97
CA VAL A 679 -14.09 -47.07 -4.20
C VAL A 679 -15.23 -46.88 -5.19
N ASP A 680 -16.13 -47.85 -5.27
CA ASP A 680 -17.28 -47.83 -6.20
C ASP A 680 -16.91 -47.65 -7.69
N GLY A 681 -15.74 -48.14 -8.10
CA GLY A 681 -15.23 -47.99 -9.47
C GLY A 681 -14.59 -46.63 -9.77
N GLU A 682 -14.42 -45.78 -8.74
CA GLU A 682 -13.70 -44.52 -8.82
C GLU A 682 -12.35 -44.60 -8.09
N PRO A 683 -11.24 -44.18 -8.71
CA PRO A 683 -9.95 -44.10 -8.05
C PRO A 683 -9.95 -42.98 -7.01
N GLN A 684 -9.41 -43.28 -5.84
CA GLN A 684 -9.08 -42.34 -4.78
C GLN A 684 -7.56 -42.32 -4.59
N VAL A 685 -7.01 -41.13 -4.45
CA VAL A 685 -5.57 -40.94 -4.22
C VAL A 685 -5.37 -40.28 -2.87
N THR A 686 -4.48 -40.85 -2.05
CA THR A 686 -3.95 -40.21 -0.86
C THR A 686 -2.49 -39.86 -1.11
N ILE A 687 -2.09 -38.66 -0.71
CA ILE A 687 -0.71 -38.19 -0.81
C ILE A 687 -0.08 -38.28 0.57
N LYS A 688 1.05 -38.99 0.66
CA LYS A 688 1.93 -38.94 1.82
C LYS A 688 3.04 -37.94 1.52
N GLU A 689 2.93 -36.76 2.11
CA GLU A 689 3.89 -35.67 1.93
C GLU A 689 5.28 -36.03 2.50
N ASP A 690 6.33 -35.67 1.75
CA ASP A 690 7.72 -35.76 2.16
C ASP A 690 8.09 -34.51 2.96
N ALA A 691 8.21 -34.66 4.28
CA ALA A 691 8.59 -33.57 5.18
C ALA A 691 9.96 -32.94 4.86
N LYS A 692 10.83 -33.61 4.09
CA LYS A 692 12.11 -33.05 3.64
C LYS A 692 12.00 -32.16 2.40
N GLY A 693 10.85 -32.15 1.72
CA GLY A 693 10.57 -31.30 0.56
C GLY A 693 11.68 -31.38 -0.50
N TRP A 694 12.27 -30.23 -0.84
CA TRP A 694 13.37 -30.09 -1.79
C TRP A 694 14.64 -30.89 -1.42
N ASN A 695 14.89 -31.12 -0.13
CA ASN A 695 16.01 -31.95 0.34
C ASN A 695 15.65 -33.45 0.39
N GLY A 696 14.41 -33.79 0.04
CA GLY A 696 13.89 -35.14 -0.04
C GLY A 696 14.29 -35.88 -1.31
N ARG A 697 13.79 -37.12 -1.43
CA ARG A 697 14.00 -37.99 -2.60
C ARG A 697 12.69 -38.39 -3.28
N SER A 698 11.56 -37.97 -2.73
CA SER A 698 10.23 -38.35 -3.19
C SER A 698 9.88 -37.72 -4.54
N SER A 699 8.86 -38.26 -5.20
CA SER A 699 8.36 -37.69 -6.46
C SER A 699 7.70 -36.33 -6.20
N LEU A 700 7.60 -35.50 -7.23
CA LEU A 700 6.78 -34.30 -7.18
C LEU A 700 5.37 -34.66 -7.65
N ILE A 701 4.37 -34.33 -6.85
CA ILE A 701 2.96 -34.52 -7.19
C ILE A 701 2.39 -33.18 -7.59
N ALA A 702 1.92 -33.07 -8.83
CA ALA A 702 1.23 -31.89 -9.35
C ALA A 702 -0.25 -32.17 -9.51
N THR A 703 -1.09 -31.26 -9.02
CA THR A 703 -2.55 -31.40 -9.09
C THR A 703 -3.23 -30.16 -9.66
N PHE A 704 -4.16 -30.33 -10.60
CA PHE A 704 -4.93 -29.25 -11.21
C PHE A 704 -6.29 -29.76 -11.71
N TYR A 705 -7.29 -28.88 -11.72
CA TYR A 705 -8.64 -29.21 -12.17
C TYR A 705 -8.83 -28.90 -13.65
N LEU A 706 -9.66 -29.70 -14.32
CA LEU A 706 -10.05 -29.46 -15.71
C LEU A 706 -11.45 -30.02 -16.04
N PRO A 707 -12.10 -29.52 -17.11
CA PRO A 707 -13.37 -30.07 -17.62
C PRO A 707 -13.25 -31.53 -18.03
N SER A 708 -14.07 -32.41 -17.43
CA SER A 708 -13.92 -33.87 -17.59
C SER A 708 -14.09 -34.37 -19.02
N TRP A 709 -14.92 -33.71 -19.82
CA TRP A 709 -15.14 -34.05 -21.24
C TRP A 709 -13.87 -33.96 -22.10
N ILE A 710 -12.87 -33.16 -21.70
CA ILE A 710 -11.59 -33.07 -22.44
C ILE A 710 -10.90 -34.45 -22.48
N LEU A 711 -11.08 -35.25 -21.44
CA LEU A 711 -10.46 -36.58 -21.32
C LEU A 711 -11.20 -37.65 -22.14
N THR A 712 -12.32 -37.33 -22.80
CA THR A 712 -13.10 -38.29 -23.61
C THR A 712 -12.80 -38.18 -25.11
N ILE A 713 -12.25 -37.07 -25.60
CA ILE A 713 -12.10 -36.81 -27.06
C ILE A 713 -11.06 -37.70 -27.74
N ALA A 714 -9.90 -37.88 -27.12
CA ALA A 714 -8.80 -38.66 -27.72
C ALA A 714 -7.94 -39.34 -26.63
N PRO A 715 -8.54 -40.20 -25.78
CA PRO A 715 -7.91 -40.66 -24.54
C PRO A 715 -6.58 -41.39 -24.75
N THR A 716 -6.40 -42.06 -25.90
CA THR A 716 -5.18 -42.83 -26.21
C THR A 716 -4.03 -41.99 -26.77
N SER A 717 -4.31 -40.81 -27.35
CA SER A 717 -3.27 -39.89 -27.88
C SER A 717 -3.05 -38.66 -27.02
N THR A 718 -3.89 -38.45 -25.99
CA THR A 718 -3.78 -37.32 -25.07
C THR A 718 -2.55 -37.48 -24.17
N GLN A 719 -1.77 -36.41 -24.06
CA GLN A 719 -0.65 -36.27 -23.14
C GLN A 719 -1.03 -35.32 -22.01
N VAL A 720 -0.53 -35.60 -20.82
CA VAL A 720 -0.68 -34.77 -19.62
C VAL A 720 0.71 -34.45 -19.08
N GLY A 721 0.97 -33.19 -18.75
CA GLY A 721 2.30 -32.80 -18.26
C GLY A 721 2.33 -31.56 -17.39
N LEU A 722 3.48 -31.36 -16.75
CA LEU A 722 3.87 -30.12 -16.07
C LEU A 722 4.93 -29.42 -16.92
N HIS A 723 4.70 -28.15 -17.22
CA HIS A 723 5.47 -27.35 -18.16
C HIS A 723 5.90 -26.02 -17.55
N ILE A 724 6.97 -25.45 -18.09
CA ILE A 724 7.35 -24.06 -17.86
C ILE A 724 6.65 -23.18 -18.89
N ARG A 725 5.96 -22.13 -18.41
CA ARG A 725 5.34 -21.14 -19.29
C ARG A 725 6.42 -20.46 -20.14
N SER A 726 6.18 -20.40 -21.45
CA SER A 726 7.07 -19.75 -22.40
C SER A 726 7.02 -18.22 -22.24
N THR A 727 8.15 -17.61 -21.88
CA THR A 727 8.38 -16.17 -21.78
C THR A 727 9.74 -15.86 -22.38
N PRO A 728 10.04 -14.61 -22.78
CA PRO A 728 11.35 -14.26 -23.31
C PRO A 728 12.52 -14.72 -22.42
N THR A 729 12.38 -14.62 -21.10
CA THR A 729 13.39 -15.11 -20.16
C THR A 729 13.40 -16.64 -20.03
N SER A 730 12.24 -17.32 -20.02
CA SER A 730 12.23 -18.78 -19.86
C SER A 730 12.70 -19.52 -21.11
N MET A 731 12.65 -18.90 -22.30
CA MET A 731 13.13 -19.48 -23.57
C MET A 731 14.60 -19.94 -23.53
N GLN A 732 15.41 -19.41 -22.62
CA GLN A 732 16.77 -19.93 -22.39
C GLN A 732 16.82 -21.39 -21.91
N LEU A 733 15.70 -21.93 -21.40
CA LEU A 733 15.56 -23.32 -20.96
C LEU A 733 15.13 -24.26 -22.10
N MET A 734 14.80 -23.73 -23.28
CA MET A 734 14.38 -24.52 -24.45
C MET A 734 15.42 -25.57 -24.87
N PRO A 735 16.75 -25.33 -24.84
CA PRO A 735 17.73 -26.38 -25.13
C PRO A 735 17.69 -27.57 -24.15
N ILE A 736 17.16 -27.37 -22.94
CA ILE A 736 17.10 -28.39 -21.87
C ILE A 736 15.75 -29.11 -21.88
N LEU A 737 14.65 -28.36 -22.03
CA LEU A 737 13.27 -28.88 -21.93
C LEU A 737 12.60 -29.11 -23.30
N GLY A 738 13.27 -28.77 -24.39
CA GLY A 738 12.74 -28.79 -25.75
C GLY A 738 11.74 -27.67 -26.04
N MET A 739 11.23 -27.65 -27.28
CA MET A 739 10.28 -26.63 -27.77
C MET A 739 8.99 -26.51 -26.95
N ARG A 740 8.59 -27.58 -26.25
CA ARG A 740 7.37 -27.61 -25.42
C ARG A 740 7.60 -27.22 -23.96
N MET A 741 8.85 -26.92 -23.57
CA MET A 741 9.19 -26.52 -22.20
C MET A 741 8.71 -27.51 -21.12
N ALA A 742 8.67 -28.80 -21.46
CA ALA A 742 8.07 -29.83 -20.61
C ALA A 742 9.05 -30.30 -19.55
N ILE A 743 8.67 -30.19 -18.27
CA ILE A 743 9.42 -30.80 -17.15
C ILE A 743 9.18 -32.31 -17.18
N PHE A 744 7.91 -32.70 -17.33
CA PHE A 744 7.48 -34.08 -17.48
C PHE A 744 6.15 -34.11 -18.23
N SER A 745 6.04 -35.00 -19.20
CA SER A 745 4.81 -35.24 -19.96
C SER A 745 4.71 -36.73 -20.25
N THR A 746 3.52 -37.29 -20.09
CA THR A 746 3.26 -38.72 -20.27
C THR A 746 1.86 -38.95 -20.85
N PRO A 747 1.59 -40.09 -21.54
CA PRO A 747 0.26 -40.39 -22.03
C PRO A 747 -0.77 -40.46 -20.89
N LEU A 748 -1.99 -40.00 -21.14
CA LEU A 748 -3.11 -40.10 -20.20
C LEU A 748 -3.41 -41.54 -19.76
N THR A 749 -3.00 -42.53 -20.56
CA THR A 749 -3.11 -43.96 -20.28
C THR A 749 -2.06 -44.50 -19.30
N ASP A 750 -1.03 -43.72 -18.95
CA ASP A 750 0.00 -44.09 -17.98
C ASP A 750 -0.54 -43.99 -16.56
N THR A 751 -1.18 -45.07 -16.09
CA THR A 751 -1.78 -45.13 -14.75
C THR A 751 -0.77 -45.19 -13.61
N ALA A 752 0.54 -45.30 -13.90
CA ALA A 752 1.58 -45.23 -12.88
C ALA A 752 1.91 -43.77 -12.51
N HIS A 753 1.68 -42.83 -13.44
CA HIS A 753 2.01 -41.42 -13.27
C HIS A 753 0.81 -40.47 -13.35
N VAL A 754 -0.30 -40.87 -13.96
CA VAL A 754 -1.50 -40.03 -14.13
C VAL A 754 -2.72 -40.70 -13.51
N HIS A 755 -3.24 -40.08 -12.47
CA HIS A 755 -4.53 -40.46 -11.87
C HIS A 755 -5.56 -39.36 -12.12
N VAL A 756 -6.78 -39.77 -12.46
CA VAL A 756 -7.92 -38.87 -12.65
C VAL A 756 -8.86 -39.12 -11.49
N VAL A 757 -9.10 -38.11 -10.66
CA VAL A 757 -9.90 -38.25 -9.43
C VAL A 757 -10.97 -37.17 -9.35
N ARG A 758 -12.07 -37.46 -8.65
CA ARG A 758 -13.20 -36.54 -8.49
C ARG A 758 -12.82 -35.26 -7.74
N HIS A 759 -12.01 -35.41 -6.70
CA HIS A 759 -11.61 -34.33 -5.81
C HIS A 759 -10.10 -34.31 -5.66
N ARG A 760 -9.54 -33.13 -5.41
CA ARG A 760 -8.13 -33.01 -5.06
C ARG A 760 -7.82 -33.86 -3.80
N PRO A 761 -6.75 -34.68 -3.84
CA PRO A 761 -6.34 -35.50 -2.70
C PRO A 761 -6.20 -34.67 -1.41
N GLY A 762 -6.77 -35.17 -0.30
CA GLY A 762 -6.74 -34.50 0.99
C GLY A 762 -7.69 -33.30 1.14
N ASN A 763 -8.46 -32.92 0.11
CA ASN A 763 -9.36 -31.78 0.13
C ASN A 763 -10.68 -32.04 -0.60
N VAL A 764 -11.40 -33.07 -0.15
CA VAL A 764 -12.61 -33.60 -0.82
C VAL A 764 -13.76 -32.59 -0.97
N ARG A 765 -13.82 -31.55 -0.13
CA ARG A 765 -14.87 -30.51 -0.16
C ARG A 765 -14.41 -29.17 -0.76
N GLU A 766 -13.20 -29.11 -1.35
CA GLU A 766 -12.64 -27.88 -1.93
C GLU A 766 -13.63 -27.18 -2.88
N LEU A 767 -14.14 -27.94 -3.87
CA LEU A 767 -15.07 -27.41 -4.87
C LEU A 767 -16.40 -26.97 -4.26
N GLU A 768 -16.90 -27.69 -3.26
CA GLU A 768 -18.13 -27.31 -2.56
C GLU A 768 -17.94 -25.97 -1.84
N TYR A 769 -16.82 -25.78 -1.12
CA TYR A 769 -16.52 -24.54 -0.42
C TYR A 769 -16.32 -23.37 -1.37
N LEU A 770 -15.57 -23.57 -2.47
CA LEU A 770 -15.35 -22.54 -3.48
C LEU A 770 -16.64 -22.11 -4.19
N ARG A 771 -17.60 -23.02 -4.36
CA ARG A 771 -18.89 -22.73 -5.02
C ARG A 771 -19.92 -22.10 -4.08
N THR A 772 -19.86 -22.41 -2.78
CA THR A 772 -20.86 -21.97 -1.80
C THR A 772 -20.42 -20.77 -0.96
N THR A 773 -19.14 -20.39 -1.01
CA THR A 773 -18.64 -19.20 -0.31
C THR A 773 -18.61 -18.02 -1.28
N PRO A 774 -19.41 -16.96 -1.05
CA PRO A 774 -19.36 -15.79 -1.90
C PRO A 774 -17.99 -15.09 -1.75
N ALA A 775 -17.38 -14.68 -2.86
CA ALA A 775 -16.15 -13.88 -2.83
C ALA A 775 -16.41 -12.48 -2.23
N TYR A 776 -17.61 -11.95 -2.42
CA TYR A 776 -18.12 -10.76 -1.76
C TYR A 776 -19.60 -11.00 -1.44
N SER A 777 -19.94 -11.15 -0.16
CA SER A 777 -21.30 -11.48 0.27
C SER A 777 -22.27 -10.40 -0.16
N PRO A 778 -23.44 -10.67 -0.78
CA PRO A 778 -24.42 -9.66 -1.15
C PRO A 778 -24.99 -8.94 0.08
N PRO A 779 -25.64 -7.75 -0.08
CA PRO A 779 -26.24 -7.06 1.05
C PRO A 779 -27.30 -7.94 1.73
N THR A 780 -27.27 -8.00 3.06
CA THR A 780 -28.32 -8.67 3.84
C THR A 780 -29.61 -7.84 3.87
N ALA A 781 -30.76 -8.47 4.17
CA ALA A 781 -32.05 -7.76 4.24
C ALA A 781 -32.09 -6.65 5.32
N SER A 782 -31.20 -6.71 6.31
CA SER A 782 -31.02 -5.69 7.35
C SER A 782 -30.10 -4.54 6.94
N GLU A 783 -29.36 -4.65 5.83
CA GLU A 783 -28.45 -3.60 5.37
C GLU A 783 -29.16 -2.54 4.52
N THR A 784 -28.90 -1.28 4.82
CA THR A 784 -29.34 -0.15 3.98
C THR A 784 -28.63 -0.22 2.61
N THR A 785 -29.38 -0.46 1.54
CA THR A 785 -28.85 -0.51 0.16
C THR A 785 -29.20 0.75 -0.64
N ARG A 786 -28.33 1.07 -1.60
CA ARG A 786 -28.49 2.20 -2.53
C ARG A 786 -28.32 1.69 -3.95
N ASP A 787 -29.43 1.64 -4.68
CA ASP A 787 -29.43 1.23 -6.09
C ASP A 787 -28.90 2.39 -6.95
N VAL A 788 -27.90 2.10 -7.79
CA VAL A 788 -27.28 3.09 -8.69
C VAL A 788 -27.14 2.46 -10.07
N MET A 789 -27.74 3.08 -11.08
CA MET A 789 -27.61 2.63 -12.45
C MET A 789 -26.32 3.14 -13.07
N VAL A 790 -25.60 2.24 -13.73
CA VAL A 790 -24.27 2.47 -14.30
C VAL A 790 -24.37 2.49 -15.82
N LYS A 791 -23.99 3.61 -16.44
CA LYS A 791 -23.90 3.73 -17.91
C LYS A 791 -22.45 3.64 -18.36
N PHE A 792 -22.18 2.69 -19.24
CA PHE A 792 -20.90 2.56 -19.92
C PHE A 792 -20.84 3.43 -21.18
N ASP A 793 -19.64 3.74 -21.63
CA ASP A 793 -19.41 4.32 -22.95
C ASP A 793 -19.78 3.31 -24.07
N PRO A 794 -19.92 3.72 -25.34
CA PRO A 794 -20.34 2.80 -26.41
C PRO A 794 -19.42 1.58 -26.61
N SER A 795 -18.12 1.71 -26.28
CA SER A 795 -17.16 0.60 -26.33
C SER A 795 -17.37 -0.41 -25.20
N GLY A 796 -17.96 0.01 -24.09
CA GLY A 796 -18.12 -0.80 -22.88
C GLY A 796 -16.86 -0.87 -22.04
N GLU A 797 -15.84 -0.06 -22.31
CA GLU A 797 -14.58 -0.08 -21.58
C GLU A 797 -14.60 0.77 -20.30
N ARG A 798 -15.46 1.79 -20.26
CA ARG A 798 -15.46 2.78 -19.16
C ARG A 798 -16.87 3.16 -18.74
N VAL A 799 -17.07 3.38 -17.46
CA VAL A 799 -18.28 4.02 -16.94
C VAL A 799 -18.21 5.52 -17.24
N THR A 800 -19.32 6.08 -17.73
CA THR A 800 -19.41 7.50 -18.08
C THR A 800 -20.37 8.25 -17.17
N HIS A 801 -21.49 7.63 -16.79
CA HIS A 801 -22.53 8.26 -15.98
C HIS A 801 -23.04 7.32 -14.90
N LEU A 802 -23.45 7.91 -13.79
CA LEU A 802 -24.13 7.27 -12.68
C LEU A 802 -25.51 7.89 -12.53
N ILE A 803 -26.52 7.05 -12.31
CA ILE A 803 -27.91 7.49 -12.22
C ILE A 803 -28.51 7.01 -10.90
N VAL A 804 -29.02 7.96 -10.13
CA VAL A 804 -29.77 7.68 -8.91
C VAL A 804 -31.21 8.08 -9.14
N ARG A 805 -32.14 7.17 -8.81
CA ARG A 805 -33.58 7.40 -8.88
C ARG A 805 -34.21 7.16 -7.51
N LYS A 806 -35.13 8.06 -7.13
CA LYS A 806 -35.97 7.91 -5.95
C LYS A 806 -37.43 7.98 -6.37
N ASP A 807 -38.13 6.88 -6.17
CA ASP A 807 -39.60 6.85 -6.23
C ASP A 807 -40.16 7.43 -4.92
N ILE A 808 -41.10 8.37 -5.04
CA ILE A 808 -41.75 9.05 -3.93
C ILE A 808 -43.03 8.29 -3.59
N THR A 809 -42.95 7.45 -2.57
CA THR A 809 -44.05 6.58 -2.14
C THR A 809 -44.96 7.20 -1.08
N ASP A 810 -44.48 8.22 -0.37
CA ASP A 810 -45.30 8.97 0.58
C ASP A 810 -46.38 9.75 -0.18
N PRO A 811 -47.69 9.54 0.11
CA PRO A 811 -48.77 10.17 -0.64
C PRO A 811 -48.78 11.70 -0.54
N VAL A 812 -48.35 12.27 0.58
CA VAL A 812 -48.30 13.72 0.80
C VAL A 812 -47.17 14.31 -0.03
N ALA A 813 -45.96 13.76 0.07
CA ALA A 813 -44.82 14.19 -0.73
C ALA A 813 -45.09 14.00 -2.24
N ALA A 814 -45.75 12.90 -2.63
CA ALA A 814 -46.14 12.65 -4.02
C ALA A 814 -47.15 13.70 -4.52
N GLY A 815 -48.17 14.04 -3.72
CA GLY A 815 -49.14 15.09 -4.05
C GLY A 815 -48.49 16.47 -4.19
N VAL A 816 -47.55 16.79 -3.29
CA VAL A 816 -46.74 18.01 -3.36
C VAL A 816 -45.86 18.05 -4.62
N LEU A 817 -45.23 16.93 -4.99
CA LEU A 817 -44.47 16.86 -6.23
C LEU A 817 -45.36 17.01 -7.47
N ALA A 818 -46.56 16.44 -7.43
CA ALA A 818 -47.54 16.51 -8.52
C ALA A 818 -48.06 17.95 -8.75
N SER A 819 -48.11 18.79 -7.71
CA SER A 819 -48.62 20.17 -7.78
C SER A 819 -47.76 21.14 -8.58
N GLY A 820 -46.61 20.70 -9.10
CA GLY A 820 -45.72 21.55 -9.89
C GLY A 820 -44.68 22.31 -9.06
N ILE A 821 -44.55 22.04 -7.76
CA ILE A 821 -43.58 22.73 -6.90
C ILE A 821 -42.15 22.62 -7.44
N GLU A 822 -41.33 23.66 -7.20
CA GLU A 822 -39.93 23.66 -7.57
C GLU A 822 -39.15 22.62 -6.77
N VAL A 823 -38.24 21.92 -7.45
CA VAL A 823 -37.33 20.94 -6.86
C VAL A 823 -35.94 21.53 -6.89
N SER A 824 -35.35 21.74 -5.72
CA SER A 824 -33.96 22.19 -5.62
C SER A 824 -33.01 21.00 -5.64
N VAL A 825 -31.89 21.15 -6.33
CA VAL A 825 -30.79 20.17 -6.41
C VAL A 825 -29.53 20.87 -5.95
N THR A 826 -29.08 20.57 -4.73
CA THR A 826 -27.91 21.23 -4.15
C THR A 826 -26.78 20.22 -3.92
N PRO A 827 -25.55 20.49 -4.40
CA PRO A 827 -24.42 19.63 -4.10
C PRO A 827 -24.04 19.74 -2.63
N VAL A 828 -23.81 18.60 -2.00
CA VAL A 828 -23.41 18.51 -0.59
C VAL A 828 -21.96 18.07 -0.46
N THR A 829 -21.57 17.09 -1.26
CA THR A 829 -20.19 16.67 -1.48
C THR A 829 -19.98 16.50 -2.99
N ASP A 830 -18.77 16.12 -3.41
CA ASP A 830 -18.51 15.74 -4.79
C ASP A 830 -19.12 14.38 -5.20
N SER A 831 -19.72 13.66 -4.25
CA SER A 831 -20.36 12.35 -4.43
C SER A 831 -21.81 12.34 -3.95
N ALA A 832 -22.37 13.47 -3.50
CA ALA A 832 -23.71 13.51 -2.93
C ALA A 832 -24.45 14.82 -3.19
N LEU A 833 -25.75 14.70 -3.47
CA LEU A 833 -26.68 15.80 -3.73
C LEU A 833 -27.83 15.74 -2.70
N LEU A 834 -28.31 16.91 -2.28
CA LEU A 834 -29.54 17.07 -1.51
C LEU A 834 -30.64 17.58 -2.44
N ILE A 835 -31.76 16.86 -2.44
CA ILE A 835 -32.94 17.15 -3.24
C ILE A 835 -34.02 17.61 -2.29
N ALA A 836 -34.55 18.83 -2.44
CA ALA A 836 -35.59 19.34 -1.56
C ALA A 836 -36.77 19.93 -2.32
N PHE A 837 -37.99 19.66 -1.84
CA PHE A 837 -39.23 20.21 -2.39
C PHE A 837 -40.37 20.15 -1.36
N GLY A 838 -41.12 21.24 -1.22
CA GLY A 838 -42.30 21.33 -0.35
C GLY A 838 -42.14 20.71 1.03
N GLY A 839 -41.04 21.04 1.73
CA GLY A 839 -40.72 20.53 3.07
C GLY A 839 -40.11 19.13 3.13
N ASN A 840 -40.06 18.39 2.02
CA ASN A 840 -39.41 17.09 1.93
C ASN A 840 -37.96 17.22 1.47
N SER A 841 -37.08 16.35 1.96
CA SER A 841 -35.69 16.29 1.52
C SER A 841 -35.19 14.85 1.36
N TYR A 842 -34.40 14.62 0.30
CA TYR A 842 -33.84 13.32 -0.03
C TYR A 842 -32.37 13.47 -0.41
N ARG A 843 -31.55 12.52 0.04
CA ARG A 843 -30.12 12.50 -0.26
C ARG A 843 -29.78 11.49 -1.35
N PHE A 844 -29.20 11.97 -2.43
CA PHE A 844 -28.74 11.15 -3.55
C PHE A 844 -27.23 10.98 -3.39
N VAL A 845 -26.77 9.75 -3.16
CA VAL A 845 -25.35 9.44 -2.94
C VAL A 845 -24.85 8.55 -4.07
N TYR A 846 -23.67 8.88 -4.60
CA TYR A 846 -23.04 8.22 -5.72
C TYR A 846 -21.80 7.42 -5.26
N PRO A 847 -21.51 6.27 -5.89
CA PRO A 847 -20.36 5.41 -5.61
C PRO A 847 -19.06 5.92 -6.23
N PHE A 848 -19.01 7.18 -6.69
CA PHE A 848 -17.82 7.89 -7.15
C PHE A 848 -18.10 9.39 -7.24
N ALA A 849 -17.06 10.20 -7.36
CA ALA A 849 -17.21 11.63 -7.57
C ALA A 849 -17.84 11.97 -8.93
N ILE A 850 -18.69 13.00 -8.97
CA ILE A 850 -19.49 13.39 -10.14
C ILE A 850 -19.20 14.82 -10.60
N GLN A 851 -19.44 15.11 -11.88
CA GLN A 851 -19.36 16.45 -12.45
C GLN A 851 -20.63 17.26 -12.18
N ILE A 852 -20.65 17.99 -11.06
CA ILE A 852 -21.82 18.75 -10.58
C ILE A 852 -22.34 19.79 -11.60
N LYS A 853 -21.47 20.37 -12.44
CA LYS A 853 -21.87 21.37 -13.44
C LYS A 853 -22.62 20.77 -14.65
N ARG A 854 -22.67 19.44 -14.78
CA ARG A 854 -23.21 18.72 -15.93
C ARG A 854 -24.32 17.73 -15.56
N LEU A 855 -24.99 17.97 -14.44
CA LEU A 855 -26.10 17.14 -13.98
C LEU A 855 -27.30 17.25 -14.91
N GLN A 856 -27.99 16.13 -15.13
CA GLN A 856 -29.28 16.09 -15.81
C GLN A 856 -30.34 15.62 -14.82
N THR A 857 -31.34 16.46 -14.55
CA THR A 857 -32.41 16.16 -13.60
C THR A 857 -33.71 15.87 -14.35
N ARG A 858 -34.35 14.75 -13.99
CA ARG A 858 -35.65 14.35 -14.51
C ARG A 858 -36.65 14.26 -13.36
N ILE A 859 -37.72 15.05 -13.46
CA ILE A 859 -38.79 15.10 -12.46
C ILE A 859 -40.07 14.57 -13.10
N ALA A 860 -40.48 13.37 -12.70
CA ALA A 860 -41.69 12.75 -13.22
C ALA A 860 -42.83 12.91 -12.22
N ARG A 861 -43.62 13.98 -12.41
CA ARG A 861 -44.68 14.39 -11.49
C ARG A 861 -45.89 13.45 -11.47
N LYS A 862 -46.23 12.81 -12.61
CA LYS A 862 -47.36 11.89 -12.72
C LYS A 862 -47.07 10.51 -12.11
N SER A 863 -45.85 10.03 -12.29
CA SER A 863 -45.37 8.74 -11.78
C SER A 863 -44.54 8.89 -10.50
N SER A 864 -44.58 10.07 -9.88
CA SER A 864 -43.96 10.42 -8.60
C SER A 864 -42.53 9.93 -8.40
N TYR A 865 -41.60 10.29 -9.30
CA TYR A 865 -40.19 9.99 -9.10
C TYR A 865 -39.27 11.15 -9.49
N ILE A 866 -38.10 11.18 -8.86
CA ILE A 866 -36.99 12.08 -9.21
C ILE A 866 -35.79 11.23 -9.58
N GLU A 867 -35.16 11.54 -10.69
CA GLU A 867 -33.99 10.85 -11.22
C GLU A 867 -32.93 11.89 -11.59
N ILE A 868 -31.67 11.59 -11.24
CA ILE A 868 -30.54 12.44 -11.59
C ILE A 868 -29.48 11.58 -12.25
N GLU A 869 -29.12 11.98 -13.45
CA GLU A 869 -28.00 11.45 -14.20
C GLU A 869 -26.79 12.37 -14.04
N ALA A 870 -25.68 11.79 -13.61
CA ALA A 870 -24.48 12.51 -13.25
C ALA A 870 -23.27 11.92 -13.99
N PRO A 871 -22.55 12.72 -14.80
CA PRO A 871 -21.29 12.27 -15.39
C PRO A 871 -20.25 12.03 -14.30
N ILE A 872 -19.45 10.97 -14.46
CA ILE A 872 -18.33 10.69 -13.56
C ILE A 872 -17.28 11.79 -13.74
N ARG A 873 -16.67 12.20 -12.63
CA ARG A 873 -15.50 13.07 -12.64
C ARG A 873 -14.25 12.24 -12.95
N PRO A 874 -13.63 12.38 -14.14
CA PRO A 874 -12.51 11.51 -14.52
C PRO A 874 -11.20 11.89 -13.81
N ASP A 875 -11.01 13.17 -13.52
CA ASP A 875 -9.82 13.73 -12.89
C ASP A 875 -10.15 15.04 -12.14
N PHE A 876 -9.13 15.74 -11.62
CA PHE A 876 -9.28 17.02 -10.95
C PHE A 876 -9.08 18.24 -11.87
N SER A 877 -9.29 18.11 -13.19
CA SER A 877 -9.14 19.23 -14.12
C SER A 877 -10.27 20.28 -14.01
N ASP A 878 -11.43 19.91 -13.45
CA ASP A 878 -12.61 20.78 -13.33
C ASP A 878 -12.55 21.81 -12.15
N PHE A 879 -11.39 22.02 -11.51
CA PHE A 879 -11.34 22.61 -10.17
C PHE A 879 -11.08 24.12 -10.10
N ARG A 880 -12.03 24.81 -9.45
CA ARG A 880 -11.93 26.17 -8.85
C ARG A 880 -12.91 26.40 -7.68
N ASN A 881 -13.65 25.39 -7.22
CA ASN A 881 -14.82 25.60 -6.35
C ASN A 881 -14.66 24.98 -4.95
N LEU A 882 -14.42 25.85 -3.95
CA LEU A 882 -14.36 25.47 -2.53
C LEU A 882 -15.72 25.07 -1.91
N SER A 883 -16.83 25.11 -2.67
CA SER A 883 -18.15 24.76 -2.16
C SER A 883 -18.25 23.32 -1.65
N LEU A 884 -17.35 22.43 -2.08
CA LEU A 884 -17.39 20.99 -1.76
C LEU A 884 -16.52 20.59 -0.55
N ASN A 885 -15.88 21.55 0.11
CA ASN A 885 -14.90 21.35 1.22
C ASN A 885 -13.84 20.26 0.93
N PRO A 886 -12.62 20.63 0.50
CA PRO A 886 -11.56 19.65 0.24
C PRO A 886 -10.94 19.05 1.51
N PHE A 887 -11.36 19.48 2.71
CA PHE A 887 -10.82 19.05 4.01
C PHE A 887 -11.85 18.16 4.73
N ALA A 888 -11.97 16.93 4.25
CA ALA A 888 -13.03 16.02 4.66
C ALA A 888 -12.81 15.45 6.07
N VAL A 889 -13.82 15.58 6.92
CA VAL A 889 -13.87 15.00 8.27
C VAL A 889 -15.13 14.16 8.39
N ALA A 890 -14.96 12.93 8.86
CA ALA A 890 -16.05 12.00 9.12
C ALA A 890 -16.57 12.14 10.54
N TYR A 891 -17.89 12.01 10.68
CA TYR A 891 -18.56 11.90 11.97
C TYR A 891 -19.37 10.61 12.04
N ASP A 892 -19.25 9.88 13.15
CA ASP A 892 -20.13 8.76 13.50
C ASP A 892 -20.53 8.89 14.95
N THR A 893 -21.81 9.17 15.22
CA THR A 893 -22.62 9.31 16.47
C THR A 893 -21.96 9.74 17.80
N LYS A 894 -20.65 9.51 18.01
CA LYS A 894 -19.83 9.89 19.15
C LYS A 894 -18.38 10.25 18.79
N GLN A 895 -17.95 10.17 17.53
CA GLN A 895 -16.54 10.22 17.14
C GLN A 895 -16.28 10.97 15.84
N ILE A 896 -15.21 11.76 15.84
CA ILE A 896 -14.74 12.58 14.72
C ILE A 896 -13.44 11.96 14.20
N ASN A 897 -13.40 11.65 12.91
CA ASN A 897 -12.26 11.01 12.25
C ASN A 897 -11.80 11.84 11.05
N LEU A 898 -10.49 12.04 10.93
CA LEU A 898 -9.91 12.62 9.73
C LEU A 898 -9.97 11.62 8.58
N LEU A 899 -10.15 12.11 7.35
CA LEU A 899 -10.16 11.27 6.15
C LEU A 899 -8.89 11.45 5.31
N ASN A 900 -8.49 12.69 5.03
CA ASN A 900 -7.39 13.00 4.11
C ASN A 900 -6.11 13.51 4.77
N VAL A 901 -6.10 13.67 6.09
CA VAL A 901 -4.96 14.12 6.89
C VAL A 901 -4.71 13.13 8.01
N HIS A 902 -3.46 12.75 8.23
CA HIS A 902 -3.09 11.79 9.27
C HIS A 902 -2.91 12.44 10.65
N TYR A 903 -3.21 11.70 11.73
CA TYR A 903 -2.99 12.11 13.11
C TYR A 903 -1.51 12.12 13.50
N LEU A 904 -1.14 13.04 14.40
CA LEU A 904 0.23 13.26 14.88
C LEU A 904 0.29 13.45 16.39
N ASN A 905 1.18 12.70 17.04
CA ASN A 905 1.61 12.98 18.41
C ASN A 905 2.76 13.99 18.40
N LEU A 906 2.43 15.27 18.58
CA LEU A 906 3.42 16.35 18.53
C LEU A 906 4.50 16.24 19.62
N GLU A 907 4.26 15.54 20.73
CA GLU A 907 5.22 15.45 21.85
C GLU A 907 6.45 14.60 21.51
N VAL A 908 6.30 13.62 20.62
CA VAL A 908 7.40 12.71 20.25
C VAL A 908 8.16 13.14 18.99
N LEU A 909 7.63 14.11 18.23
CA LEU A 909 8.26 14.56 17.00
C LEU A 909 9.53 15.40 17.27
N PRO A 910 10.68 15.11 16.64
CA PRO A 910 11.88 15.90 16.82
C PRO A 910 11.72 17.33 16.30
N ALA A 911 12.03 18.32 17.13
CA ALA A 911 12.00 19.73 16.74
C ALA A 911 13.28 20.15 16.00
N LEU A 912 13.14 21.06 15.05
CA LEU A 912 14.24 21.76 14.41
C LEU A 912 14.81 22.84 15.33
N SER A 913 16.13 23.02 15.27
CA SER A 913 16.82 24.12 15.94
C SER A 913 16.64 25.40 15.13
N LEU A 914 15.67 26.25 15.51
CA LEU A 914 15.33 27.50 14.82
C LEU A 914 15.43 28.73 15.76
N PRO A 915 15.70 29.93 15.20
CA PRO A 915 16.08 30.18 13.80
C PRO A 915 17.47 29.62 13.48
N GLY A 916 17.68 29.15 12.25
CA GLY A 916 18.95 28.57 11.80
C GLY A 916 19.63 29.41 10.72
N ASN A 917 20.84 29.01 10.34
CA ASN A 917 21.58 29.62 9.23
C ASN A 917 20.89 29.29 7.88
N GLU A 918 20.81 30.27 7.00
CA GLU A 918 20.16 30.16 5.68
C GLU A 918 20.65 28.96 4.87
N LYS A 919 21.97 28.73 4.85
CA LYS A 919 22.57 27.59 4.13
C LYS A 919 22.10 26.23 4.66
N ASP A 920 21.94 26.10 5.97
CA ASP A 920 21.58 24.84 6.63
C ASP A 920 20.07 24.57 6.55
N LEU A 921 19.27 25.60 6.32
CA LEU A 921 17.81 25.54 6.20
C LEU A 921 17.28 25.71 4.78
N HIS A 922 18.14 25.90 3.78
CA HIS A 922 17.73 26.07 2.38
C HIS A 922 16.81 24.93 1.89
N TRP A 923 17.01 23.71 2.37
CA TRP A 923 16.14 22.56 2.06
C TRP A 923 14.67 22.79 2.45
N VAL A 924 14.38 23.63 3.46
CA VAL A 924 13.00 24.01 3.83
C VAL A 924 12.33 24.81 2.73
N SER A 925 13.07 25.73 2.08
CA SER A 925 12.58 26.48 0.91
C SER A 925 12.27 25.52 -0.23
N VAL A 926 13.22 24.65 -0.58
CA VAL A 926 13.04 23.65 -1.65
C VAL A 926 11.84 22.75 -1.35
N HIS A 927 11.75 22.20 -0.14
CA HIS A 927 10.66 21.31 0.29
C HIS A 927 9.30 22.01 0.29
N SER A 928 9.24 23.30 0.64
CA SER A 928 8.02 24.10 0.55
C SER A 928 7.61 24.35 -0.91
N GLY A 929 8.57 24.61 -1.80
CA GLY A 929 8.32 24.74 -3.24
C GLY A 929 7.79 23.44 -3.89
N MET A 930 8.11 22.28 -3.33
CA MET A 930 7.60 20.98 -3.79
C MET A 930 6.12 20.73 -3.44
N MET A 931 5.44 21.65 -2.73
CA MET A 931 3.99 21.55 -2.46
C MET A 931 3.12 21.72 -3.71
N LEU A 932 3.63 22.46 -4.69
CA LEU A 932 2.91 22.82 -5.92
C LEU A 932 3.25 21.85 -7.05
N SER A 933 2.22 21.41 -7.77
CA SER A 933 2.38 20.77 -9.09
C SER A 933 2.88 21.78 -10.13
N GLN A 934 3.36 21.27 -11.26
CA GLN A 934 3.80 22.12 -12.37
C GLN A 934 2.68 23.05 -12.87
N ALA A 935 1.45 22.53 -13.01
CA ALA A 935 0.31 23.35 -13.43
C ALA A 935 0.01 24.48 -12.44
N GLU A 936 0.13 24.22 -11.13
CA GLU A 936 -0.04 25.25 -10.10
C GLU A 936 1.09 26.30 -10.15
N LYS A 937 2.34 25.90 -10.40
CA LYS A 937 3.47 26.83 -10.58
C LYS A 937 3.34 27.71 -11.83
N GLU A 938 2.87 27.15 -12.95
CA GLU A 938 2.65 27.92 -14.18
C GLU A 938 1.56 29.00 -13.96
N VAL A 939 0.53 28.70 -13.17
CA VAL A 939 -0.48 29.68 -12.74
C VAL A 939 0.12 30.73 -11.79
N GLN A 940 1.01 30.32 -10.87
CA GLN A 940 1.73 31.23 -9.97
C GLN A 940 2.65 32.23 -10.71
N GLY A 941 3.10 31.91 -11.92
CA GLY A 941 3.87 32.84 -12.75
C GLY A 941 3.07 34.03 -13.30
N LEU A 942 1.73 34.02 -13.17
CA LEU A 942 0.85 35.09 -13.64
C LEU A 942 0.68 36.14 -12.54
N PHE A 943 1.09 37.40 -12.78
CA PHE A 943 1.16 38.51 -11.79
C PHE A 943 -0.13 38.91 -11.03
N ASP A 944 -1.23 38.16 -11.14
CA ASP A 944 -2.54 38.48 -10.54
C ASP A 944 -3.06 37.32 -9.67
N GLN A 945 -2.83 37.41 -8.35
CA GLN A 945 -3.31 36.44 -7.37
C GLN A 945 -4.83 36.27 -7.38
N GLY A 946 -5.61 37.24 -7.89
CA GLY A 946 -7.07 37.14 -7.99
C GLY A 946 -7.55 36.11 -9.02
N LYS A 947 -6.62 35.53 -9.80
CA LYS A 947 -6.88 34.45 -10.77
C LYS A 947 -6.45 33.06 -10.27
N TYR A 948 -5.83 32.98 -9.09
CA TYR A 948 -5.31 31.72 -8.56
C TYR A 948 -6.43 30.86 -7.97
N ASP A 949 -6.21 29.54 -7.96
CA ASP A 949 -7.09 28.62 -7.23
C ASP A 949 -6.93 28.88 -5.71
N PRO A 950 -8.03 28.93 -4.92
CA PRO A 950 -7.94 29.18 -3.48
C PRO A 950 -7.06 28.18 -2.70
N LEU A 951 -6.92 26.94 -3.18
CA LEU A 951 -6.01 25.95 -2.60
C LEU A 951 -4.54 26.27 -2.89
N VAL A 952 -4.23 26.88 -4.04
CA VAL A 952 -2.89 27.39 -4.36
C VAL A 952 -2.54 28.54 -3.43
N ASN A 953 -3.43 29.52 -3.25
CA ASN A 953 -3.25 30.61 -2.29
C ASN A 953 -3.03 30.08 -0.87
N LEU A 954 -3.81 29.09 -0.45
CA LEU A 954 -3.65 28.45 0.86
C LEU A 954 -2.28 27.77 1.03
N LYS A 955 -1.80 27.06 -0.01
CA LYS A 955 -0.47 26.45 -0.03
C LYS A 955 0.63 27.51 0.09
N GLU A 956 0.50 28.64 -0.61
CA GLU A 956 1.42 29.78 -0.52
C GLU A 956 1.46 30.37 0.89
N SER A 957 0.31 30.62 1.51
CA SER A 957 0.24 31.12 2.88
C SER A 957 0.88 30.17 3.89
N ILE A 958 0.69 28.85 3.74
CA ILE A 958 1.38 27.85 4.57
C ILE A 958 2.90 27.91 4.33
N ALA A 959 3.35 27.96 3.07
CA ALA A 959 4.76 28.07 2.72
C ALA A 959 5.39 29.35 3.31
N LEU A 960 4.67 30.47 3.28
CA LEU A 960 5.12 31.74 3.85
C LEU A 960 5.31 31.63 5.37
N ILE A 961 4.38 31.00 6.10
CA ILE A 961 4.52 30.74 7.54
C ILE A 961 5.77 29.87 7.80
N LEU A 962 5.96 28.79 7.03
CA LEU A 962 7.10 27.89 7.16
C LEU A 962 8.43 28.62 6.94
N MET A 963 8.56 29.35 5.83
CA MET A 963 9.79 30.05 5.45
C MET A 963 10.14 31.20 6.41
N ASN A 964 9.14 31.99 6.82
CA ASN A 964 9.36 33.09 7.77
C ASN A 964 9.76 32.57 9.15
N TYR A 965 9.09 31.52 9.65
CA TYR A 965 9.46 30.93 10.94
C TYR A 965 10.85 30.27 10.90
N ALA A 966 11.24 29.68 9.76
CA ALA A 966 12.59 29.17 9.55
C ALA A 966 13.66 30.28 9.46
N GLY A 967 13.26 31.52 9.20
CA GLY A 967 14.15 32.68 9.09
C GLY A 967 14.67 32.96 7.67
N LEU A 968 14.10 32.33 6.64
CA LEU A 968 14.60 32.38 5.25
C LEU A 968 14.14 33.60 4.45
N GLN A 969 13.08 34.29 4.89
CA GLN A 969 12.53 35.47 4.20
C GLN A 969 12.70 36.77 4.99
N ILE A 970 13.65 36.78 5.92
CA ILE A 970 13.82 37.87 6.87
C ILE A 970 14.81 38.90 6.32
N GLN A 971 14.30 40.07 5.94
CA GLN A 971 15.12 41.20 5.50
C GLN A 971 15.84 41.92 6.67
N SER A 972 15.51 41.61 7.93
CA SER A 972 16.15 42.19 9.13
C SER A 972 16.02 41.28 10.38
N PRO A 973 17.04 41.09 11.23
CA PRO A 973 16.97 40.26 12.45
C PRO A 973 15.88 40.66 13.46
N LYS A 974 15.38 41.91 13.40
CA LYS A 974 14.20 42.36 14.18
C LYS A 974 12.86 41.86 13.62
N GLY A 975 12.88 41.16 12.47
CA GLY A 975 11.71 40.66 11.74
C GLY A 975 11.40 39.18 11.95
N TRP A 976 12.18 38.44 12.74
CA TRP A 976 11.81 37.08 13.12
C TRP A 976 10.70 37.11 14.16
N SER A 977 9.57 36.48 13.88
CA SER A 977 8.45 36.34 14.80
C SER A 977 7.93 34.92 14.80
N ASN A 978 7.53 34.44 15.97
CA ASN A 978 6.78 33.20 16.11
C ASN A 978 5.26 33.44 16.13
N ILE A 979 4.81 34.66 15.84
CA ILE A 979 3.41 35.03 15.83
C ILE A 979 3.04 35.49 14.42
N PHE A 980 1.99 34.89 13.89
CA PHE A 980 1.45 35.18 12.58
C PHE A 980 -0.02 35.58 12.70
N GLY A 981 -0.48 36.51 11.86
CA GLY A 981 -1.89 36.83 11.74
C GLY A 981 -2.36 36.64 10.32
N LEU A 982 -3.35 35.78 10.12
CA LEU A 982 -4.05 35.66 8.84
C LEU A 982 -4.93 36.90 8.68
N ASN A 983 -4.67 37.67 7.63
CA ASN A 983 -5.23 39.00 7.42
C ASN A 983 -6.05 39.04 6.13
N ASP A 984 -7.30 39.48 6.19
CA ASP A 984 -8.14 39.81 5.04
C ASP A 984 -8.36 41.33 5.05
N PRO A 985 -7.49 42.13 4.38
CA PRO A 985 -7.53 43.58 4.44
C PRO A 985 -8.84 44.18 3.96
N LEU A 986 -9.58 43.46 3.10
CA LEU A 986 -10.83 43.91 2.51
C LEU A 986 -12.06 43.58 3.39
N HIS A 987 -11.96 42.59 4.28
CA HIS A 987 -13.10 42.09 5.06
C HIS A 987 -12.81 41.96 6.57
N GLY A 988 -12.32 43.04 7.19
CA GLY A 988 -12.22 43.15 8.65
C GLY A 988 -10.83 42.90 9.24
N GLY A 989 -9.81 42.71 8.40
CA GLY A 989 -8.42 42.65 8.83
C GLY A 989 -7.99 41.28 9.34
N VAL A 990 -7.18 41.25 10.40
CA VAL A 990 -6.67 40.00 10.99
C VAL A 990 -7.84 39.20 11.58
N HIS A 991 -8.03 37.97 11.10
CA HIS A 991 -9.15 37.11 11.50
C HIS A 991 -8.71 35.89 12.32
N THR A 992 -7.43 35.51 12.27
CA THR A 992 -6.87 34.40 13.08
C THR A 992 -5.44 34.71 13.46
N LEU A 993 -5.09 34.54 14.73
CA LEU A 993 -3.70 34.55 15.20
C LEU A 993 -3.15 33.13 15.33
N ILE A 994 -1.89 32.93 14.95
CA ILE A 994 -1.16 31.66 15.03
C ILE A 994 0.11 31.89 15.83
N PHE A 995 0.22 31.22 16.97
CA PHE A 995 1.38 31.25 17.84
C PHE A 995 2.18 29.96 17.69
N VAL A 996 3.36 30.04 17.08
CA VAL A 996 4.20 28.87 16.80
C VAL A 996 5.03 28.48 18.04
N ASN A 997 4.87 27.23 18.46
CA ASN A 997 5.67 26.59 19.51
C ASN A 997 7.01 26.08 18.96
N ALA A 998 6.97 25.37 17.82
CA ALA A 998 8.14 24.77 17.17
C ALA A 998 7.81 24.32 15.73
N MET A 999 8.85 24.18 14.90
CA MET A 999 8.81 23.40 13.67
C MET A 999 9.41 22.02 13.97
N LYS A 1000 8.71 20.95 13.61
CA LYS A 1000 9.08 19.56 13.92
C LYS A 1000 9.10 18.71 12.66
N PHE A 1001 9.84 17.60 12.70
CA PHE A 1001 9.79 16.61 11.65
C PHE A 1001 8.57 15.70 11.80
N ASP A 1002 7.80 15.60 10.72
CA ASP A 1002 6.81 14.56 10.53
C ASP A 1002 7.47 13.44 9.72
N LEU A 1003 8.16 12.57 10.46
CA LEU A 1003 9.16 11.66 9.92
C LEU A 1003 8.54 10.54 9.05
N ALA A 1004 7.45 9.93 9.53
CA ALA A 1004 6.75 8.87 8.80
C ALA A 1004 6.10 9.36 7.49
N SER A 1005 5.83 10.67 7.41
CA SER A 1005 5.25 11.30 6.22
C SER A 1005 6.29 12.05 5.38
N HIS A 1006 7.59 11.88 5.71
CA HIS A 1006 8.73 12.48 5.02
C HIS A 1006 8.63 14.01 4.86
N THR A 1007 8.11 14.71 5.88
CA THR A 1007 7.86 16.15 5.81
C THR A 1007 8.15 16.86 7.14
N ILE A 1008 7.77 18.14 7.22
CA ILE A 1008 7.81 18.98 8.41
C ILE A 1008 6.40 19.43 8.81
N VAL A 1009 6.23 19.77 10.08
CA VAL A 1009 4.98 20.28 10.65
C VAL A 1009 5.27 21.39 11.67
N ILE A 1010 4.40 22.38 11.73
CA ILE A 1010 4.38 23.45 12.71
C ILE A 1010 3.44 23.06 13.86
N ASP A 1011 4.00 22.93 15.05
CA ASP A 1011 3.27 22.87 16.32
C ASP A 1011 2.91 24.30 16.71
N ALA A 1012 1.63 24.64 16.68
CA ALA A 1012 1.16 26.00 16.96
C ALA A 1012 -0.16 26.01 17.74
N CYS A 1013 -0.52 27.20 18.24
CA CYS A 1013 -1.82 27.49 18.81
C CYS A 1013 -2.56 28.51 17.93
N ALA A 1014 -3.76 28.17 17.49
CA ALA A 1014 -4.63 29.06 16.72
C ALA A 1014 -5.64 29.75 17.63
N VAL A 1015 -5.82 31.05 17.43
CA VAL A 1015 -6.84 31.89 18.10
C VAL A 1015 -7.66 32.59 17.01
N PRO A 1016 -8.79 32.01 16.58
CA PRO A 1016 -9.74 32.68 15.70
C PRO A 1016 -10.34 33.91 16.38
N LEU A 1017 -10.36 35.06 15.70
CA LEU A 1017 -10.91 36.31 16.21
C LEU A 1017 -12.39 36.42 15.82
N PHE A 1018 -13.26 36.49 16.84
CA PHE A 1018 -14.71 36.59 16.68
C PHE A 1018 -15.29 37.51 17.78
N THR A 1019 -16.47 38.08 17.55
CA THR A 1019 -17.08 39.13 18.36
C THR A 1019 -17.16 38.77 19.84
N GLY A 1020 -17.47 37.50 20.16
CA GLY A 1020 -17.61 37.01 21.52
C GLY A 1020 -16.34 37.02 22.38
N ILE A 1021 -15.14 37.13 21.79
CA ILE A 1021 -13.87 37.16 22.55
C ILE A 1021 -13.19 38.53 22.57
N MET A 1022 -13.57 39.45 21.68
CA MET A 1022 -12.85 40.72 21.48
C MET A 1022 -12.66 41.50 22.79
N ASN A 1023 -13.72 41.68 23.58
CA ASN A 1023 -13.66 42.40 24.87
C ASN A 1023 -12.64 41.80 25.85
N LYS A 1024 -12.40 40.49 25.81
CA LYS A 1024 -11.44 39.81 26.68
C LYS A 1024 -10.00 39.98 26.22
N ILE A 1025 -9.76 40.03 24.90
CA ILE A 1025 -8.41 39.96 24.31
C ILE A 1025 -7.87 41.31 23.83
N THR A 1026 -8.69 42.38 23.75
CA THR A 1026 -8.25 43.72 23.31
C THR A 1026 -6.95 44.19 23.97
N PRO A 1027 -6.75 44.07 25.30
CA PRO A 1027 -5.49 44.50 25.92
C PRO A 1027 -4.27 43.72 25.43
N ALA A 1028 -4.43 42.44 25.08
CA ALA A 1028 -3.37 41.62 24.52
C ALA A 1028 -3.11 41.94 23.04
N LEU A 1029 -4.14 42.29 22.27
CA LEU A 1029 -4.02 42.71 20.87
C LEU A 1029 -3.27 44.03 20.72
N THR A 1030 -3.47 45.00 21.62
CA THR A 1030 -2.71 46.25 21.63
C THR A 1030 -1.21 45.98 21.81
N ARG A 1031 -0.85 45.18 22.83
CA ARG A 1031 0.54 44.76 23.07
C ARG A 1031 1.14 43.98 21.91
N LEU A 1032 0.34 43.13 21.27
CA LEU A 1032 0.79 42.36 20.11
C LEU A 1032 1.14 43.27 18.91
N THR A 1033 0.31 44.29 18.67
CA THR A 1033 0.54 45.29 17.62
C THR A 1033 1.85 46.06 17.86
N GLU A 1034 2.11 46.44 19.12
CA GLU A 1034 3.35 47.13 19.53
C GLU A 1034 4.61 46.29 19.31
N ARG A 1035 4.54 44.96 19.54
CA ARG A 1035 5.68 44.04 19.37
C ARG A 1035 5.96 43.59 17.94
N HIS A 1036 5.03 43.90 17.03
CA HIS A 1036 4.99 43.44 15.65
C HIS A 1036 4.85 41.91 15.51
N PHE A 1037 4.02 41.50 14.57
CA PHE A 1037 3.82 40.11 14.17
C PHE A 1037 3.71 40.05 12.64
N ILE A 1038 3.94 38.87 12.06
CA ILE A 1038 3.94 38.73 10.61
C ILE A 1038 2.50 38.58 10.13
N GLN A 1039 2.05 39.49 9.27
CA GLN A 1039 0.74 39.41 8.65
C GLN A 1039 0.83 38.62 7.34
N VAL A 1040 0.04 37.55 7.26
CA VAL A 1040 -0.14 36.75 6.04
C VAL A 1040 -1.40 37.26 5.37
N VAL A 1041 -1.25 37.96 4.24
CA VAL A 1041 -2.39 38.53 3.50
C VAL A 1041 -3.11 37.39 2.78
N THR A 1042 -4.41 37.27 3.03
CA THR A 1042 -5.30 36.24 2.49
C THR A 1042 -6.45 36.88 1.72
N GLN A 1043 -6.90 36.24 0.65
CA GLN A 1043 -8.11 36.65 -0.08
C GLN A 1043 -9.38 36.08 0.55
N ALA A 1044 -10.57 36.59 0.17
CA ALA A 1044 -11.84 36.15 0.75
C ALA A 1044 -12.09 34.63 0.63
N ASP A 1045 -11.82 34.05 -0.55
CA ASP A 1045 -11.95 32.60 -0.77
C ASP A 1045 -10.88 31.79 -0.02
N GLU A 1046 -9.68 32.35 0.15
CA GLU A 1046 -8.61 31.73 0.91
C GLU A 1046 -8.89 31.76 2.43
N ASN A 1047 -9.42 32.86 2.96
CA ASN A 1047 -9.91 32.97 4.33
C ASN A 1047 -10.96 31.89 4.61
N ARG A 1048 -11.88 31.67 3.66
CA ARG A 1048 -12.82 30.55 3.72
C ARG A 1048 -12.11 29.20 3.77
N ALA A 1049 -11.09 28.98 2.93
CA ALA A 1049 -10.30 27.75 2.94
C ALA A 1049 -9.58 27.52 4.29
N TRP A 1050 -8.99 28.56 4.89
CA TRP A 1050 -8.40 28.51 6.22
C TRP A 1050 -9.41 28.12 7.30
N LYS A 1051 -10.62 28.70 7.28
CA LYS A 1051 -11.68 28.33 8.23
C LYS A 1051 -12.10 26.86 8.11
N LEU A 1052 -12.11 26.30 6.90
CA LEU A 1052 -12.37 24.87 6.68
C LEU A 1052 -11.21 23.98 7.13
N LEU A 1053 -9.95 24.43 6.95
CA LEU A 1053 -8.76 23.66 7.29
C LEU A 1053 -8.47 23.64 8.80
N LEU A 1054 -8.73 24.73 9.53
CA LEU A 1054 -8.41 24.86 10.97
C LEU A 1054 -8.92 23.68 11.84
N PRO A 1055 -10.18 23.22 11.74
CA PRO A 1055 -10.65 22.04 12.46
C PRO A 1055 -9.81 20.80 12.17
N VAL A 1056 -9.43 20.58 10.91
CA VAL A 1056 -8.62 19.44 10.52
C VAL A 1056 -7.24 19.50 11.16
N LEU A 1057 -6.61 20.68 11.20
CA LEU A 1057 -5.31 20.87 11.84
C LEU A 1057 -5.37 20.73 13.37
N ALA A 1058 -6.50 21.07 13.99
CA ALA A 1058 -6.74 20.85 15.42
C ALA A 1058 -6.95 19.36 15.74
N GLU A 1059 -7.80 18.68 14.96
CA GLU A 1059 -8.02 17.24 15.08
C GLU A 1059 -6.72 16.45 14.84
N ARG A 1060 -5.87 16.92 13.92
CA ARG A 1060 -4.58 16.31 13.56
C ARG A 1060 -3.70 16.01 14.77
N CYS A 1061 -3.71 16.86 15.79
CA CYS A 1061 -2.90 16.70 17.01
C CYS A 1061 -3.72 16.65 18.30
N ARG A 1062 -5.00 16.26 18.19
CA ARG A 1062 -5.95 16.30 19.30
C ARG A 1062 -5.52 15.40 20.47
N THR A 1063 -5.59 15.98 21.67
CA THR A 1063 -5.34 15.28 22.95
C THR A 1063 -6.51 15.42 23.94
N TRP A 1064 -7.66 15.92 23.48
CA TRP A 1064 -8.90 16.04 24.25
C TRP A 1064 -10.00 15.18 23.63
N LYS A 1065 -11.04 14.81 24.39
CA LYS A 1065 -12.22 14.12 23.87
C LYS A 1065 -13.32 15.13 23.55
N HIS A 1066 -14.10 14.85 22.50
CA HIS A 1066 -15.31 15.63 22.19
C HIS A 1066 -16.44 15.30 23.16
N THR A 1067 -17.23 16.31 23.51
CA THR A 1067 -18.42 16.15 24.36
C THR A 1067 -19.69 16.07 23.50
N ASN A 1068 -20.80 15.62 24.10
CA ASN A 1068 -22.10 15.59 23.40
C ASN A 1068 -22.60 16.99 23.02
N SER A 1069 -22.13 18.04 23.70
CA SER A 1069 -22.45 19.45 23.41
C SER A 1069 -21.44 20.12 22.46
N CYS A 1070 -20.52 19.35 21.87
CA CYS A 1070 -19.52 19.89 20.96
C CYS A 1070 -20.17 20.62 19.78
N GLU A 1071 -19.65 21.79 19.41
CA GLU A 1071 -20.16 22.59 18.30
C GLU A 1071 -20.05 21.84 16.96
N TYR A 1072 -19.04 20.98 16.82
CA TYR A 1072 -18.92 20.09 15.67
C TYR A 1072 -20.10 19.12 15.52
N CYS A 1073 -20.64 18.64 16.64
CA CYS A 1073 -21.80 17.74 16.66
C CYS A 1073 -23.12 18.49 16.43
N THR A 1074 -23.22 19.74 16.90
CA THR A 1074 -24.49 20.50 16.90
C THR A 1074 -24.66 21.44 15.72
N ARG A 1075 -23.56 21.90 15.11
CA ARG A 1075 -23.54 22.86 13.99
C ARG A 1075 -22.88 22.30 12.73
N GLY A 1076 -22.01 21.31 12.87
CA GLY A 1076 -21.19 20.75 11.78
C GLY A 1076 -19.72 21.16 11.87
N ILE A 1077 -18.92 20.69 10.91
CA ILE A 1077 -17.46 20.90 10.88
C ILE A 1077 -17.09 21.69 9.61
N PRO A 1078 -16.40 22.83 9.73
CA PRO A 1078 -16.20 23.66 10.93
C PRO A 1078 -17.52 24.10 11.60
N ALA A 1079 -17.41 24.56 12.85
CA ALA A 1079 -18.56 25.07 13.60
C ALA A 1079 -19.15 26.36 13.00
N SER A 1080 -18.34 27.11 12.23
CA SER A 1080 -18.78 28.24 11.40
C SER A 1080 -17.78 28.52 10.27
N VAL A 1081 -18.30 28.92 9.11
CA VAL A 1081 -17.51 29.42 7.97
C VAL A 1081 -17.79 30.90 7.67
N GLY A 1082 -18.98 31.39 8.00
CA GLY A 1082 -19.43 32.76 7.73
C GLY A 1082 -19.41 33.68 8.95
N GLY A 1083 -19.26 34.99 8.70
CA GLY A 1083 -19.32 36.03 9.73
C GLY A 1083 -18.16 36.02 10.75
N LEU A 1084 -18.31 36.85 11.77
CA LEU A 1084 -17.41 36.98 12.93
C LEU A 1084 -18.10 36.59 14.24
N GLU A 1085 -19.22 35.88 14.19
CA GLU A 1085 -20.05 35.59 15.38
C GLU A 1085 -19.55 34.37 16.16
N TYR A 1086 -19.01 33.38 15.46
CA TYR A 1086 -18.62 32.10 16.03
C TYR A 1086 -17.22 31.68 15.55
N SER A 1087 -16.50 30.99 16.42
CA SER A 1087 -15.24 30.34 16.07
C SER A 1087 -15.47 29.19 15.08
N PRO A 1088 -14.59 29.00 14.07
CA PRO A 1088 -14.61 27.79 13.23
C PRO A 1088 -14.22 26.54 14.02
N LEU A 1089 -13.48 26.69 15.12
CA LEU A 1089 -13.04 25.62 16.02
C LEU A 1089 -14.02 25.36 17.17
N CYS A 1090 -14.18 24.09 17.56
CA CYS A 1090 -14.98 23.70 18.72
C CYS A 1090 -14.36 24.15 20.06
N SER A 1091 -15.18 24.27 21.10
CA SER A 1091 -14.72 24.64 22.43
C SER A 1091 -14.00 23.51 23.18
N CYS A 1092 -14.15 22.26 22.75
CA CYS A 1092 -13.56 21.10 23.43
C CYS A 1092 -12.02 21.17 23.51
N GLY A 1093 -11.37 21.79 22.51
CA GLY A 1093 -9.91 21.94 22.45
C GLY A 1093 -9.35 23.18 23.14
N LYS A 1094 -10.21 24.12 23.57
CA LYS A 1094 -9.76 25.40 24.13
C LYS A 1094 -8.94 25.20 25.40
N GLY A 1095 -7.75 25.80 25.44
CA GLY A 1095 -6.87 25.74 26.60
C GLY A 1095 -6.24 24.37 26.89
N LYS A 1096 -6.44 23.37 26.02
CA LYS A 1096 -5.95 21.99 26.23
C LYS A 1096 -4.59 21.80 25.58
N ASN A 1097 -3.63 21.31 26.38
CA ASN A 1097 -2.31 20.88 25.94
C ASN A 1097 -1.62 21.85 24.96
N LEU A 1098 -1.57 23.14 25.30
CA LEU A 1098 -1.10 24.22 24.42
C LEU A 1098 0.43 24.23 24.18
N GLY A 1099 1.17 23.22 24.65
CA GLY A 1099 2.63 23.18 24.57
C GLY A 1099 3.30 24.38 25.26
N LYS A 1100 4.40 24.88 24.68
CA LYS A 1100 5.17 26.02 25.24
C LYS A 1100 4.33 27.29 25.38
N PHE A 1101 3.41 27.53 24.45
CA PHE A 1101 2.51 28.69 24.48
C PHE A 1101 1.72 28.75 25.79
N GLY A 1102 1.18 27.63 26.28
CA GLY A 1102 0.39 27.60 27.52
C GLY A 1102 1.16 27.99 28.79
N THR A 1103 2.49 27.97 28.74
CA THR A 1103 3.38 28.39 29.85
C THR A 1103 3.87 29.83 29.72
N ASN A 1104 3.62 30.49 28.59
CA ASN A 1104 4.07 31.86 28.36
C ASN A 1104 3.13 32.87 29.05
N SER A 1105 3.59 33.49 30.13
CA SER A 1105 2.80 34.45 30.90
C SER A 1105 2.40 35.71 30.11
N GLU A 1106 3.15 36.06 29.06
CA GLU A 1106 2.90 37.23 28.22
C GLU A 1106 1.56 37.14 27.48
N TRP A 1107 1.21 35.93 27.02
CA TRP A 1107 0.02 35.66 26.21
C TRP A 1107 -1.10 34.99 26.99
N LYS A 1108 -1.08 35.09 28.32
CA LYS A 1108 -2.04 34.45 29.23
C LYS A 1108 -3.51 34.72 28.88
N LEU A 1109 -3.83 35.93 28.39
CA LEU A 1109 -5.19 36.30 27.97
C LEU A 1109 -5.69 35.52 26.75
N PHE A 1110 -4.80 34.95 25.94
CA PHE A 1110 -5.15 34.13 24.79
C PHE A 1110 -5.28 32.64 25.14
N HIS A 1111 -4.74 32.17 26.28
CA HIS A 1111 -4.70 30.73 26.60
C HIS A 1111 -6.09 30.07 26.60
N GLY A 1112 -7.09 30.74 27.19
CA GLY A 1112 -8.45 30.21 27.26
C GLY A 1112 -9.20 30.17 25.94
N GLU A 1113 -8.70 30.85 24.90
CA GLU A 1113 -9.33 30.93 23.58
C GLU A 1113 -8.50 30.21 22.49
N ALA A 1114 -7.29 29.77 22.83
CA ALA A 1114 -6.38 29.07 21.94
C ALA A 1114 -6.69 27.57 21.84
N THR A 1115 -6.52 27.03 20.65
CA THR A 1115 -6.56 25.58 20.37
C THR A 1115 -5.27 25.18 19.67
N ARG A 1116 -4.64 24.07 20.10
CA ARG A 1116 -3.42 23.57 19.46
C ARG A 1116 -3.74 22.98 18.09
N VAL A 1117 -2.88 23.27 17.11
CA VAL A 1117 -3.00 22.87 15.71
C VAL A 1117 -1.65 22.36 15.18
N ALA A 1118 -1.69 21.44 14.21
CA ALA A 1118 -0.51 20.92 13.52
C ALA A 1118 -0.53 21.31 12.04
N ILE A 1119 0.11 22.44 11.68
CA ILE A 1119 0.10 23.01 10.34
C ILE A 1119 1.24 22.43 9.51
N GLY A 1120 0.97 21.79 8.37
CA GLY A 1120 2.03 21.23 7.52
C GLY A 1120 1.78 21.49 6.04
N PRO A 1121 2.80 21.24 5.20
CA PRO A 1121 2.68 21.27 3.74
C PRO A 1121 1.51 20.43 3.22
N LEU A 1122 0.84 20.94 2.18
CA LEU A 1122 -0.20 20.22 1.42
C LEU A 1122 0.38 19.88 0.04
N PHE A 1123 0.87 18.65 -0.15
CA PHE A 1123 1.50 18.23 -1.40
C PHE A 1123 0.47 17.79 -2.43
N THR A 1124 0.79 17.98 -3.70
CA THR A 1124 0.14 17.26 -4.79
C THR A 1124 0.60 15.81 -4.84
N PHE A 1125 -0.26 14.92 -5.30
CA PHE A 1125 0.10 13.52 -5.55
C PHE A 1125 0.97 13.38 -6.81
N SER A 1126 1.75 12.28 -6.91
CA SER A 1126 2.65 12.02 -8.04
C SER A 1126 1.98 12.04 -9.42
N PHE A 1127 0.75 11.55 -9.51
CA PHE A 1127 0.02 11.47 -10.78
C PHE A 1127 -0.32 12.85 -11.37
N MET A 1128 -0.18 13.93 -10.58
CA MET A 1128 -0.46 15.31 -11.00
C MET A 1128 0.80 16.08 -11.42
N GLU A 1129 1.98 15.45 -11.45
CA GLU A 1129 3.24 16.11 -11.80
C GLU A 1129 3.64 15.88 -13.25
N ASP A 1130 4.05 16.95 -13.95
CA ASP A 1130 4.86 16.84 -15.17
C ASP A 1130 6.33 16.76 -14.76
N ILE A 1131 6.80 15.52 -14.62
CA ILE A 1131 8.06 15.22 -13.94
C ILE A 1131 9.27 15.66 -14.77
N LEU A 1132 9.14 15.75 -16.09
CA LEU A 1132 10.25 16.13 -16.97
C LEU A 1132 10.63 17.62 -16.82
N LYS A 1133 9.64 18.49 -16.57
CA LYS A 1133 9.88 19.92 -16.33
C LYS A 1133 10.38 20.21 -14.92
N SER A 1134 9.86 19.51 -13.90
CA SER A 1134 10.28 19.72 -12.50
C SER A 1134 11.77 19.47 -12.27
N ILE A 1135 12.38 18.57 -13.05
CA ILE A 1135 13.82 18.26 -13.03
C ILE A 1135 14.66 19.43 -13.57
N ALA A 1136 14.21 20.07 -14.65
CA ALA A 1136 14.94 21.18 -15.26
C ALA A 1136 15.02 22.38 -14.30
N GLU A 1137 13.92 22.71 -13.64
CA GLU A 1137 13.83 23.85 -12.71
C GLU A 1137 14.61 23.60 -11.40
N THR A 1138 14.57 22.40 -10.82
CA THR A 1138 15.36 22.09 -9.62
C THR A 1138 16.87 22.13 -9.89
N SER A 1139 17.31 21.88 -11.12
CA SER A 1139 18.71 22.05 -11.51
C SER A 1139 19.13 23.52 -11.61
N GLU A 1140 18.19 24.44 -11.86
CA GLU A 1140 18.40 25.89 -11.87
C GLU A 1140 18.40 26.49 -10.45
N ASP A 1141 17.49 26.05 -9.57
CA ASP A 1141 17.37 26.52 -8.18
C ASP A 1141 18.45 25.95 -7.22
N MET A 1142 19.11 24.84 -7.57
CA MET A 1142 20.22 24.27 -6.79
C MET A 1142 21.60 24.89 -7.08
N GLY A 1143 21.62 26.13 -7.59
CA GLY A 1143 22.78 26.90 -8.06
C GLY A 1143 24.18 26.39 -7.71
N THR A 1144 24.79 25.68 -8.66
CA THR A 1144 26.15 25.83 -9.24
C THR A 1144 26.72 24.48 -9.67
N SER A 1145 26.15 23.88 -10.70
CA SER A 1145 27.02 23.21 -11.68
C SER A 1145 27.21 24.23 -12.80
N ASN A 1146 28.44 24.71 -12.99
CA ASN A 1146 28.80 25.33 -14.26
C ASN A 1146 28.50 24.26 -15.31
N SER A 1147 27.34 24.36 -15.98
CA SER A 1147 27.14 23.63 -17.21
C SER A 1147 28.27 24.12 -18.11
N MET A 1148 29.26 23.25 -18.33
CA MET A 1148 30.33 23.48 -19.28
C MET A 1148 29.73 23.35 -20.68
N ILE A 1149 28.84 24.28 -21.01
CA ILE A 1149 28.23 24.42 -22.33
C ILE A 1149 28.46 25.83 -22.83
N CYS A 1150 28.56 25.97 -24.14
CA CYS A 1150 28.70 27.27 -24.75
C CYS A 1150 27.42 28.09 -24.56
N ALA A 1151 27.55 29.29 -24.00
CA ALA A 1151 26.42 30.19 -23.73
C ALA A 1151 25.69 30.70 -24.99
N ASN A 1152 26.18 30.39 -26.20
CA ASN A 1152 25.51 30.75 -27.45
C ASN A 1152 24.84 29.54 -28.12
N CYS A 1153 25.56 28.42 -28.27
CA CYS A 1153 25.09 27.27 -29.03
C CYS A 1153 24.72 26.04 -28.19
N GLY A 1154 24.92 26.10 -26.86
CA GLY A 1154 24.64 24.98 -25.95
C GLY A 1154 25.59 23.78 -26.10
N GLY A 1155 26.57 23.82 -27.01
CA GLY A 1155 27.47 22.70 -27.27
C GLY A 1155 28.60 22.55 -26.22
N PRO A 1156 29.17 21.34 -26.07
CA PRO A 1156 30.17 20.99 -25.04
C PRO A 1156 31.59 21.55 -25.26
N GLY A 1157 31.80 22.40 -26.28
CA GLY A 1157 33.12 22.90 -26.68
C GLY A 1157 33.86 21.95 -27.64
N LYS A 1158 34.72 22.50 -28.52
CA LYS A 1158 35.58 21.74 -29.44
C LYS A 1158 36.96 22.42 -29.51
N PRO A 1159 38.01 22.01 -28.77
CA PRO A 1159 38.13 20.89 -27.80
C PRO A 1159 37.87 21.27 -26.32
N THR A 1160 37.79 22.55 -25.98
CA THR A 1160 37.42 23.06 -24.64
C THR A 1160 36.62 24.36 -24.78
N LEU A 1161 35.95 24.80 -23.71
CA LEU A 1161 35.28 26.10 -23.68
C LEU A 1161 36.23 27.19 -23.17
N SER A 1162 36.22 28.34 -23.83
CA SER A 1162 36.95 29.53 -23.41
C SER A 1162 36.06 30.42 -22.56
N ALA A 1163 36.50 30.74 -21.35
CA ALA A 1163 35.79 31.67 -20.47
C ALA A 1163 35.91 33.12 -20.97
N CYS A 1164 34.85 33.90 -20.75
CA CYS A 1164 34.85 35.34 -20.99
C CYS A 1164 36.02 36.00 -20.24
N SER A 1165 36.85 36.78 -20.93
CA SER A 1165 38.03 37.42 -20.34
C SER A 1165 37.73 38.43 -19.24
N VAL A 1166 36.48 38.92 -19.16
CA VAL A 1166 36.05 39.94 -18.19
C VAL A 1166 35.44 39.33 -16.94
N CYS A 1167 34.33 38.59 -17.06
CA CYS A 1167 33.61 38.03 -15.90
C CYS A 1167 34.10 36.63 -15.50
N ARG A 1168 34.79 35.90 -16.40
CA ARG A 1168 35.21 34.50 -16.25
C ARG A 1168 34.10 33.48 -15.96
N LYS A 1169 32.84 33.90 -15.80
CA LYS A 1169 31.69 33.03 -15.48
C LYS A 1169 30.96 32.44 -16.69
N THR A 1170 30.96 33.13 -17.83
CA THR A 1170 30.31 32.66 -19.06
C THR A 1170 31.34 32.06 -20.02
N GLN A 1171 31.05 30.91 -20.63
CA GLN A 1171 31.99 30.17 -21.47
C GLN A 1171 31.49 29.99 -22.92
N TYR A 1172 32.42 29.91 -23.88
CA TYR A 1172 32.12 29.84 -25.31
C TYR A 1172 32.96 28.79 -26.03
N CYS A 1173 32.40 28.09 -27.01
CA CYS A 1173 33.14 27.12 -27.83
C CYS A 1173 34.05 27.78 -28.87
N SER A 1174 33.81 29.05 -29.20
CA SER A 1174 34.60 29.82 -30.15
C SER A 1174 34.39 31.33 -29.99
N ARG A 1175 35.27 32.14 -30.60
CA ARG A 1175 35.12 33.60 -30.62
C ARG A 1175 33.85 34.04 -31.35
N GLU A 1176 33.39 33.27 -32.33
CA GLU A 1176 32.16 33.54 -33.10
C GLU A 1176 30.93 33.40 -32.19
N CYS A 1177 30.88 32.34 -31.38
CA CYS A 1177 29.82 32.17 -30.39
C CYS A 1177 29.84 33.25 -29.31
N GLN A 1178 31.03 33.68 -28.88
CA GLN A 1178 31.16 34.81 -27.97
C GLN A 1178 30.62 36.11 -28.59
N LYS A 1179 31.00 36.42 -29.84
CA LYS A 1179 30.52 37.62 -30.55
C LYS A 1179 29.01 37.62 -30.77
N ALA A 1180 28.44 36.46 -31.12
CA ALA A 1180 26.99 36.31 -31.31
C ALA A 1180 26.22 36.57 -30.00
N HIS A 1181 26.67 36.00 -28.89
CA HIS A 1181 26.05 36.18 -27.58
C HIS A 1181 26.39 37.53 -26.91
N TRP A 1182 27.44 38.23 -27.36
CA TRP A 1182 27.94 39.45 -26.71
C TRP A 1182 26.90 40.55 -26.58
N LYS A 1183 25.96 40.68 -27.52
CA LYS A 1183 24.88 41.68 -27.46
C LYS A 1183 23.98 41.51 -26.23
N VAL A 1184 23.78 40.27 -25.79
CA VAL A 1184 23.01 39.92 -24.59
C VAL A 1184 23.94 39.93 -23.36
N HIS A 1185 25.07 39.23 -23.45
CA HIS A 1185 26.00 39.08 -22.33
C HIS A 1185 26.59 40.40 -21.84
N LYS A 1186 26.88 41.37 -22.71
CA LYS A 1186 27.49 42.66 -22.31
C LYS A 1186 26.68 43.39 -21.22
N LYS A 1187 25.35 43.24 -21.22
CA LYS A 1187 24.46 43.90 -20.24
C LYS A 1187 24.64 43.37 -18.82
N ILE A 1188 25.02 42.09 -18.70
CA ILE A 1188 25.19 41.40 -17.42
C ILE A 1188 26.67 41.06 -17.11
N CYS A 1189 27.57 41.25 -18.07
CA CYS A 1189 28.98 40.88 -17.89
C CYS A 1189 29.67 41.66 -16.78
N ALA A 1190 29.26 42.91 -16.53
CA ALA A 1190 29.81 43.73 -15.46
C ALA A 1190 29.26 43.35 -14.08
N THR A 1191 28.00 42.89 -14.00
CA THR A 1191 27.36 42.44 -12.76
C THR A 1191 27.76 41.02 -12.36
N LEU A 1192 28.28 40.23 -13.32
CA LEU A 1192 28.80 38.87 -13.09
C LEU A 1192 30.27 38.82 -12.68
N LYS A 1193 30.98 39.96 -12.66
CA LYS A 1193 32.36 40.09 -12.20
C LYS A 1193 32.39 40.02 -10.68
#